data_AF-E6MPZ9-F1
#
_entry.id   AF-E6MPZ9-F1
#
_cell.length_a   1.000
_cell.length_b   1.000
_cell.length_c   1.000
_cell.angle_alpha   90.00
_cell.angle_beta   90.00
_cell.angle_gamma   90.00
#
_symmetry.space_group_name_H-M   'P 1'
#
loop_
_entity.id
_entity.type
_entity.pdbx_description
1 polymer ?
#
loop_
_entity_poly.entity_id
_entity_poly.type
_entity_poly.pdbx_seq_one_letter_code
_entity_poly.pdbx_strand_id
1 'polypeptide(L)'
;MSIKPFLISLCCAFGSVVCHGQTLYDLSDVYLKNADFNANYDHAVGETGNVAQQICELPGWNKDFSVNYTIAGVYQIGTNKTFNGAKVPDKAFDGTTSGGVLALSTGWEQALKYYQTVTLPAGNYTMKSAFFNGSDKSSGISLMAWLPDGGTPVKSSLTSFLVDNWTEDVVHFTLTETTTGRIQLGFQAPESRGSANFARVCMDFIHLYRDTPVGKFEVDIKKHDLLNAINQAKQQLGSTSNASATAFREAITKAQEVYDNASATLENVMQACAHLAQAAQTFAWANPTGEVPLVTTDSRFACGSTMAFARIQVKGENIVEQGVCWSTSPNPTIRDERTTEVIHHKGQIYWMKNLLPATCYYIRAYAITQGKQVGYGDNIKCYTLPKGTLSYTLRDGGDNETKARIEAAMKTAVNWWNNLTSIHGVTFNVGFNSGTPTADCSYGGYIRVGANTAYQRTGTMLHEMAHGVGVGTHNPWWDGRMRSNGNRGLWLGDRATAVLRFWEDDNTATLTGDHIHFWPYGINGAHEDDGSDALYIIQSLIVQALGEDGLPPSGGFATPAYSFEQEDNQRYYLKNEAIENGRYSMFVTEQKDGCLALKELSSEDVLTNDSATWHVIFNAEKSLYSFKNVATGHVITYDTHTSSMRTGEADGATDDVLFHLMRGRKDVVEGSSVRGYWMIHNDGSESPKVMSAENGSTLTTATYNLGNDATAQRWLILDKNTMESIEMQAKKDYSKQLDDYLDLVKKLRSTPHREDIAGTDKAFDKGLEAIKSRRLTATSAGKLSSLVAEAHALAYNFLSHVTPLSKYEPFDLTFMVMNPGMDQLNGWTGKPALNHSSGEFYQATFDFNQTVSNLPVGSYQLRVQAFQRPGSAETAYQAHMSGDDKVTTEIYLGDRSCKVKQAVTEARETPIGVGNESMLPSNPAKYIPNDMLSASEYFANGLYENNVSARVETENSSLKLGIRCTFSDNMYWSIFDNFRLYYFGNMPFDEVMPVKKIQVQTQSVSDRVFTIDGRAINMHGKGVESLPHGVYIIGGKKVVR
;
A
#
# COMPACT_ATOMS: atom_id res chain seq x y z
N MET A 1 21.92 1.66 -48.33
CA MET A 1 21.44 0.64 -49.30
C MET A 1 22.29 0.75 -50.55
N SER A 2 22.98 -0.34 -50.92
CA SER A 2 23.71 -0.44 -52.19
C SER A 2 22.91 -1.40 -53.08
N ILE A 3 22.51 -0.94 -54.26
CA ILE A 3 21.80 -1.76 -55.25
C ILE A 3 22.82 -2.74 -55.81
N LYS A 4 22.77 -4.00 -55.36
CA LYS A 4 23.72 -5.03 -55.77
C LYS A 4 23.21 -5.73 -57.03
N PRO A 5 23.99 -5.79 -58.12
CA PRO A 5 23.70 -6.72 -59.20
C PRO A 5 23.86 -8.15 -58.67
N PHE A 6 22.83 -8.99 -58.84
CA PHE A 6 22.91 -10.41 -58.51
C PHE A 6 22.96 -11.24 -59.80
N LEU A 7 23.90 -12.19 -59.87
CA LEU A 7 24.05 -13.15 -60.97
C LEU A 7 23.27 -14.41 -60.61
N ILE A 8 22.22 -14.73 -61.36
CA ILE A 8 21.57 -16.04 -61.30
C ILE A 8 22.20 -16.94 -62.37
N SER A 9 22.78 -18.06 -61.94
CA SER A 9 23.21 -19.13 -62.83
C SER A 9 22.05 -20.11 -63.01
N LEU A 10 21.43 -20.12 -64.19
CA LEU A 10 20.33 -21.05 -64.50
C LEU A 10 20.91 -22.44 -64.79
N CYS A 11 20.71 -23.41 -63.90
CA CYS A 11 20.97 -24.82 -64.21
C CYS A 11 19.77 -25.41 -64.97
N CYS A 12 19.84 -25.44 -66.30
CA CYS A 12 18.93 -26.27 -67.10
C CYS A 12 19.50 -27.69 -67.20
N ALA A 13 18.78 -28.67 -66.67
CA ALA A 13 18.94 -30.06 -67.11
C ALA A 13 18.43 -30.17 -68.55
N PHE A 14 19.23 -30.83 -69.40
CA PHE A 14 19.05 -31.12 -70.84
C PHE A 14 19.62 -30.09 -71.86
N GLY A 15 20.78 -30.45 -72.44
CA GLY A 15 21.14 -30.16 -73.84
C GLY A 15 21.77 -28.80 -74.17
N SER A 16 23.11 -28.76 -74.18
CA SER A 16 23.99 -27.81 -74.90
C SER A 16 23.40 -26.47 -75.38
N VAL A 17 23.37 -25.47 -74.49
CA VAL A 17 23.39 -24.03 -74.83
C VAL A 17 24.29 -23.32 -73.82
N VAL A 18 25.14 -22.41 -74.27
CA VAL A 18 25.99 -21.56 -73.42
C VAL A 18 25.08 -20.71 -72.52
N CYS A 19 25.06 -21.01 -71.21
CA CYS A 19 24.29 -20.26 -70.22
C CYS A 19 24.97 -18.90 -69.98
N HIS A 20 24.37 -17.81 -70.46
CA HIS A 20 24.74 -16.46 -70.05
C HIS A 20 23.95 -16.14 -68.78
N GLY A 21 24.62 -15.91 -67.65
CA GLY A 21 23.97 -15.45 -66.43
C GLY A 21 23.29 -14.10 -66.66
N GLN A 22 21.99 -14.02 -66.43
CA GLN A 22 21.24 -12.76 -66.52
C GLN A 22 21.43 -11.97 -65.22
N THR A 23 21.95 -10.76 -65.32
CA THR A 23 22.07 -9.85 -64.16
C THR A 23 20.71 -9.27 -63.84
N LEU A 24 20.25 -9.42 -62.60
CA LEU A 24 19.02 -8.78 -62.10
C LEU A 24 19.38 -7.62 -61.16
N TYR A 25 18.62 -6.54 -61.28
CA TYR A 25 18.69 -5.34 -60.44
C TYR A 25 17.47 -5.32 -59.53
N ASP A 26 17.69 -5.19 -58.21
CA ASP A 26 16.62 -5.04 -57.22
C ASP A 26 16.08 -3.61 -57.24
N LEU A 27 14.79 -3.48 -57.52
CA LEU A 27 14.07 -2.21 -57.66
C LEU A 27 12.99 -2.04 -56.57
N SER A 28 13.00 -2.90 -55.55
CA SER A 28 11.95 -2.95 -54.53
C SER A 28 11.79 -1.61 -53.83
N ASP A 29 12.87 -1.05 -53.27
CA ASP A 29 12.83 0.25 -52.58
C ASP A 29 12.60 1.46 -53.51
N VAL A 30 12.70 1.23 -54.83
CA VAL A 30 12.43 2.27 -55.82
C VAL A 30 10.92 2.44 -56.00
N TYR A 31 10.21 1.34 -56.24
CA TYR A 31 8.82 1.34 -56.65
C TYR A 31 7.83 0.93 -55.56
N LEU A 32 8.29 0.18 -54.56
CA LEU A 32 7.46 -0.32 -53.48
C LEU A 32 7.83 0.36 -52.16
N LYS A 33 6.82 0.63 -51.35
CA LYS A 33 6.97 1.05 -49.95
C LYS A 33 6.71 -0.14 -49.05
N ASN A 34 7.48 -0.26 -47.96
CA ASN A 34 7.28 -1.32 -46.95
C ASN A 34 7.19 -2.71 -47.59
N ALA A 35 8.14 -3.01 -48.47
CA ALA A 35 8.19 -4.25 -49.24
C ALA A 35 8.73 -5.43 -48.43
N ASP A 36 9.39 -5.15 -47.30
CA ASP A 36 10.06 -6.08 -46.39
C ASP A 36 9.35 -6.21 -45.04
N PHE A 37 8.28 -5.44 -44.81
CA PHE A 37 7.49 -5.43 -43.58
C PHE A 37 8.30 -5.18 -42.28
N ASN A 38 9.48 -4.55 -42.39
CA ASN A 38 10.43 -4.41 -41.28
C ASN A 38 10.15 -3.22 -40.34
N ALA A 39 8.93 -2.65 -40.38
CA ALA A 39 8.53 -1.54 -39.53
C ALA A 39 7.02 -1.55 -39.25
N ASN A 40 6.61 -0.84 -38.19
CA ASN A 40 5.21 -0.73 -37.74
C ASN A 40 4.57 -2.08 -37.37
N TYR A 41 5.24 -2.83 -36.50
CA TYR A 41 4.74 -4.13 -36.03
C TYR A 41 3.45 -3.97 -35.23
N ASP A 42 2.42 -4.72 -35.61
CA ASP A 42 1.18 -4.85 -34.85
C ASP A 42 1.37 -5.73 -33.60
N HIS A 43 2.32 -6.65 -33.67
CA HIS A 43 2.73 -7.51 -32.55
C HIS A 43 4.26 -7.67 -32.55
N ALA A 44 4.88 -7.30 -31.44
CA ALA A 44 6.33 -7.27 -31.28
C ALA A 44 6.90 -8.54 -30.61
N VAL A 45 8.23 -8.68 -30.63
CA VAL A 45 8.96 -9.69 -29.86
C VAL A 45 8.69 -9.50 -28.37
N GLY A 46 8.45 -10.61 -27.67
CA GLY A 46 8.09 -10.63 -26.24
C GLY A 46 6.59 -10.73 -25.97
N GLU A 47 5.75 -10.44 -26.96
CA GLU A 47 4.31 -10.68 -26.82
C GLU A 47 3.95 -12.17 -26.93
N THR A 48 2.93 -12.58 -26.17
CA THR A 48 2.42 -13.97 -26.13
C THR A 48 0.90 -14.00 -26.36
N GLY A 49 0.34 -15.21 -26.53
CA GLY A 49 -1.09 -15.44 -26.75
C GLY A 49 -1.48 -15.64 -28.22
N ASN A 50 -2.77 -15.88 -28.48
CA ASN A 50 -3.30 -16.15 -29.82
C ASN A 50 -4.26 -15.07 -30.30
N VAL A 51 -4.02 -14.54 -31.51
CA VAL A 51 -4.93 -13.65 -32.22
C VAL A 51 -5.93 -14.48 -33.02
N ALA A 52 -7.20 -14.46 -32.60
CA ALA A 52 -8.25 -15.24 -33.27
C ALA A 52 -8.76 -14.60 -34.57
N GLN A 53 -8.81 -13.27 -34.63
CA GLN A 53 -9.26 -12.48 -35.78
C GLN A 53 -8.70 -11.06 -35.67
N GLN A 54 -8.14 -10.52 -36.76
CA GLN A 54 -7.61 -9.15 -36.81
C GLN A 54 -7.41 -8.68 -38.25
N ILE A 55 -7.79 -7.44 -38.57
CA ILE A 55 -7.41 -6.82 -39.84
C ILE A 55 -6.75 -5.50 -39.49
N CYS A 56 -5.43 -5.46 -39.55
CA CYS A 56 -4.64 -4.25 -39.40
C CYS A 56 -4.44 -3.55 -40.74
N GLU A 57 -4.17 -2.25 -40.65
CA GLU A 57 -3.71 -1.48 -41.79
C GLU A 57 -2.28 -1.89 -42.13
N LEU A 58 -1.96 -2.00 -43.42
CA LEU A 58 -0.62 -2.32 -43.88
C LEU A 58 0.03 -1.05 -44.43
N PRO A 59 0.94 -0.39 -43.69
CA PRO A 59 1.50 0.89 -44.11
C PRO A 59 2.14 0.80 -45.50
N GLY A 60 1.80 1.75 -46.37
CA GLY A 60 2.29 1.79 -47.74
C GLY A 60 1.50 0.94 -48.75
N TRP A 61 0.55 0.12 -48.31
CA TRP A 61 -0.23 -0.76 -49.18
C TRP A 61 -1.74 -0.44 -49.13
N ASN A 62 -2.39 -0.40 -50.29
CA ASN A 62 -3.84 -0.23 -50.35
C ASN A 62 -4.55 -1.57 -50.10
N LYS A 63 -5.53 -1.57 -49.23
CA LYS A 63 -6.40 -2.71 -48.93
C LYS A 63 -7.47 -2.87 -50.01
N ASP A 64 -7.60 -4.06 -50.60
CA ASP A 64 -8.58 -4.40 -51.66
C ASP A 64 -9.41 -5.64 -51.29
N PHE A 65 -9.97 -5.62 -50.08
CA PHE A 65 -10.92 -6.63 -49.62
C PHE A 65 -11.81 -6.08 -48.53
N SER A 66 -13.00 -6.67 -48.41
CA SER A 66 -13.94 -6.43 -47.32
C SER A 66 -14.47 -7.77 -46.85
N VAL A 67 -13.69 -8.42 -45.98
CA VAL A 67 -14.00 -9.74 -45.43
C VAL A 67 -13.92 -9.71 -43.90
N ASN A 68 -14.63 -10.63 -43.25
CA ASN A 68 -14.65 -10.79 -41.79
C ASN A 68 -14.11 -12.18 -41.42
N TYR A 69 -13.73 -12.38 -40.15
CA TYR A 69 -13.18 -13.66 -39.64
C TYR A 69 -11.88 -14.10 -40.34
N THR A 70 -10.93 -13.17 -40.44
CA THR A 70 -9.65 -13.36 -41.11
C THR A 70 -8.52 -12.69 -40.30
N ILE A 71 -7.27 -12.99 -40.61
CA ILE A 71 -6.09 -12.28 -40.09
C ILE A 71 -5.30 -11.63 -41.22
N ALA A 72 -5.00 -10.36 -41.04
CA ALA A 72 -3.97 -9.62 -41.75
C ALA A 72 -3.29 -8.64 -40.79
N GLY A 73 -1.97 -8.73 -40.62
CA GLY A 73 -1.20 -7.83 -39.76
C GLY A 73 0.31 -8.10 -39.84
N VAL A 74 1.11 -7.12 -39.41
CA VAL A 74 2.58 -7.22 -39.42
C VAL A 74 3.06 -7.72 -38.07
N TYR A 75 3.74 -8.86 -38.08
CA TYR A 75 4.27 -9.51 -36.88
C TYR A 75 5.79 -9.45 -36.91
N GLN A 76 6.41 -9.12 -35.79
CA GLN A 76 7.87 -9.12 -35.69
C GLN A 76 8.40 -10.56 -35.66
N ILE A 77 9.49 -10.82 -36.39
CA ILE A 77 10.17 -12.12 -36.40
C ILE A 77 10.61 -12.51 -34.99
N GLY A 78 10.37 -13.77 -34.61
CA GLY A 78 10.69 -14.29 -33.27
C GLY A 78 9.69 -13.92 -32.17
N THR A 79 8.54 -13.31 -32.50
CA THR A 79 7.46 -13.14 -31.51
C THR A 79 6.84 -14.48 -31.12
N ASN A 80 6.49 -14.64 -29.84
CA ASN A 80 5.75 -15.80 -29.33
C ASN A 80 4.23 -15.66 -29.54
N LYS A 81 3.78 -14.56 -30.17
CA LYS A 81 2.39 -14.38 -30.57
C LYS A 81 2.03 -15.39 -31.65
N THR A 82 0.87 -16.01 -31.52
CA THR A 82 0.29 -16.89 -32.55
C THR A 82 -0.90 -16.20 -33.21
N PHE A 83 -1.22 -16.59 -34.44
CA PHE A 83 -2.36 -16.06 -35.17
C PHE A 83 -3.18 -17.22 -35.75
N ASN A 84 -4.44 -17.32 -35.31
CA ASN A 84 -5.33 -18.44 -35.59
C ASN A 84 -4.68 -19.82 -35.34
N GLY A 85 -3.92 -19.93 -34.25
CA GLY A 85 -3.18 -21.12 -33.85
C GLY A 85 -1.92 -21.42 -34.67
N ALA A 86 -1.55 -20.58 -35.64
CA ALA A 86 -0.30 -20.69 -36.38
C ALA A 86 0.81 -19.87 -35.71
N LYS A 87 2.04 -20.39 -35.75
CA LYS A 87 3.22 -19.68 -35.23
C LYS A 87 3.81 -18.71 -36.26
N VAL A 88 4.45 -17.66 -35.77
CA VAL A 88 5.31 -16.76 -36.55
C VAL A 88 6.72 -17.38 -36.62
N PRO A 89 7.48 -17.24 -37.72
CA PRO A 89 8.81 -17.82 -37.81
C PRO A 89 9.83 -17.16 -36.86
N ASP A 90 10.75 -17.97 -36.33
CA ASP A 90 11.86 -17.50 -35.48
C ASP A 90 12.95 -16.76 -36.28
N LYS A 91 12.99 -17.01 -37.59
CA LYS A 91 13.98 -16.45 -38.52
C LYS A 91 13.32 -16.08 -39.85
N ALA A 92 13.78 -14.98 -40.43
CA ALA A 92 13.42 -14.55 -41.78
C ALA A 92 13.85 -15.58 -42.84
N PHE A 93 13.42 -15.37 -44.08
CA PHE A 93 13.79 -16.26 -45.18
C PHE A 93 15.30 -16.29 -45.43
N ASP A 94 16.00 -15.17 -45.21
CA ASP A 94 17.45 -15.06 -45.32
C ASP A 94 18.22 -15.59 -44.09
N GLY A 95 17.50 -16.05 -43.06
CA GLY A 95 18.05 -16.60 -41.82
C GLY A 95 18.29 -15.59 -40.70
N THR A 96 18.00 -14.29 -40.90
CA THR A 96 18.11 -13.26 -39.86
C THR A 96 17.04 -13.42 -38.77
N THR A 97 17.33 -12.93 -37.56
CA THR A 97 16.42 -12.99 -36.40
C THR A 97 15.73 -11.65 -36.11
N SER A 98 15.70 -10.75 -37.10
CA SER A 98 15.19 -9.40 -36.98
C SER A 98 14.40 -9.03 -38.22
N GLY A 99 13.35 -8.25 -38.06
CA GLY A 99 12.47 -7.85 -39.17
C GLY A 99 11.01 -8.16 -38.86
N GLY A 100 10.16 -8.03 -39.86
CA GLY A 100 8.74 -8.34 -39.75
C GLY A 100 8.22 -9.19 -40.90
N VAL A 101 7.07 -9.79 -40.69
CA VAL A 101 6.35 -10.59 -41.68
C VAL A 101 4.88 -10.20 -41.71
N LEU A 102 4.27 -10.23 -42.89
CA LEU A 102 2.83 -10.04 -43.05
C LEU A 102 2.12 -11.38 -42.81
N ALA A 103 1.47 -11.52 -41.65
CA ALA A 103 0.68 -12.70 -41.30
C ALA A 103 -0.70 -12.66 -41.98
N LEU A 104 -1.07 -13.74 -42.66
CA LEU A 104 -2.28 -13.88 -43.46
C LEU A 104 -2.99 -15.20 -43.17
N SER A 105 -4.27 -15.14 -42.79
CA SER A 105 -5.13 -16.32 -42.62
C SER A 105 -6.56 -16.00 -43.02
N THR A 106 -7.16 -16.81 -43.88
CA THR A 106 -8.55 -16.62 -44.35
C THR A 106 -9.25 -17.94 -44.66
N GLY A 107 -10.57 -17.90 -44.85
CA GLY A 107 -11.42 -19.06 -45.16
C GLY A 107 -12.54 -18.70 -46.15
N TRP A 108 -13.41 -19.65 -46.48
CA TRP A 108 -14.63 -19.46 -47.28
C TRP A 108 -14.40 -18.82 -48.65
N GLU A 109 -13.38 -19.29 -49.40
CA GLU A 109 -12.98 -18.72 -50.71
C GLU A 109 -12.60 -17.23 -50.67
N GLN A 110 -12.48 -16.64 -49.48
CA GLN A 110 -12.13 -15.24 -49.32
C GLN A 110 -10.68 -14.98 -49.74
N ALA A 111 -10.44 -13.75 -50.18
CA ALA A 111 -9.15 -13.30 -50.69
C ALA A 111 -8.73 -12.03 -49.94
N LEU A 112 -7.55 -12.07 -49.32
CA LEU A 112 -6.89 -10.93 -48.69
C LEU A 112 -5.94 -10.30 -49.69
N LYS A 113 -6.34 -9.18 -50.30
CA LYS A 113 -5.56 -8.50 -51.34
C LYS A 113 -5.03 -7.16 -50.87
N TYR A 114 -3.74 -6.95 -51.03
CA TYR A 114 -3.11 -5.65 -50.89
C TYR A 114 -2.45 -5.27 -52.20
N TYR A 115 -2.40 -3.98 -52.53
CA TYR A 115 -1.72 -3.53 -53.73
C TYR A 115 -1.03 -2.17 -53.59
N GLN A 116 0.01 -1.98 -54.40
CA GLN A 116 0.60 -0.67 -54.69
C GLN A 116 0.48 -0.37 -56.18
N THR A 117 0.02 0.83 -56.51
CA THR A 117 0.02 1.33 -57.89
C THR A 117 1.43 1.80 -58.22
N VAL A 118 2.01 1.25 -59.28
CA VAL A 118 3.37 1.58 -59.75
C VAL A 118 3.36 1.83 -61.25
N THR A 119 4.30 2.65 -61.72
CA THR A 119 4.54 2.86 -63.16
C THR A 119 5.93 2.34 -63.48
N LEU A 120 6.00 1.31 -64.32
CA LEU A 120 7.23 0.58 -64.62
C LEU A 120 7.64 0.81 -66.08
N PRO A 121 8.92 1.08 -66.39
CA PRO A 121 9.42 1.13 -67.77
C PRO A 121 9.25 -0.20 -68.52
N ALA A 122 9.49 -0.17 -69.83
CA ALA A 122 9.69 -1.39 -70.60
C ALA A 122 10.86 -2.22 -70.02
N GLY A 123 10.69 -3.54 -69.95
CA GLY A 123 11.70 -4.46 -69.41
C GLY A 123 11.12 -5.82 -69.01
N ASN A 124 12.00 -6.76 -68.65
CA ASN A 124 11.58 -8.03 -68.07
C ASN A 124 11.70 -7.96 -66.55
N TYR A 125 10.59 -8.18 -65.87
CA TYR A 125 10.46 -8.08 -64.44
C TYR A 125 10.28 -9.46 -63.81
N THR A 126 10.84 -9.60 -62.62
CA THR A 126 10.64 -10.76 -61.75
C THR A 126 10.19 -10.28 -60.39
N MET A 127 8.97 -10.63 -60.00
CA MET A 127 8.48 -10.49 -58.64
C MET A 127 8.80 -11.75 -57.85
N LYS A 128 9.32 -11.59 -56.65
CA LYS A 128 9.68 -12.70 -55.76
C LYS A 128 9.17 -12.46 -54.35
N SER A 129 8.65 -13.50 -53.73
CA SER A 129 8.22 -13.50 -52.33
C SER A 129 8.60 -14.82 -51.64
N ALA A 130 8.65 -14.80 -50.31
CA ALA A 130 8.78 -16.00 -49.49
C ALA A 130 7.65 -16.04 -48.46
N PHE A 131 7.01 -17.21 -48.34
CA PHE A 131 5.90 -17.47 -47.41
C PHE A 131 6.27 -18.59 -46.44
N PHE A 132 6.24 -18.30 -45.15
CA PHE A 132 6.36 -19.29 -44.09
C PHE A 132 4.97 -19.76 -43.66
N ASN A 133 4.73 -21.07 -43.61
CA ASN A 133 3.44 -21.59 -43.15
C ASN A 133 3.56 -22.14 -41.73
N GLY A 134 3.06 -21.37 -40.75
CA GLY A 134 3.11 -21.74 -39.33
C GLY A 134 2.01 -22.72 -38.89
N SER A 135 1.32 -23.36 -39.83
CA SER A 135 0.19 -24.26 -39.57
C SER A 135 0.44 -25.69 -40.03
N ASP A 136 -0.49 -26.59 -39.71
CA ASP A 136 -0.47 -28.01 -40.08
C ASP A 136 -1.14 -28.32 -41.43
N LYS A 137 -1.57 -27.30 -42.19
CA LYS A 137 -2.26 -27.45 -43.49
C LYS A 137 -1.45 -26.80 -44.60
N SER A 138 -1.38 -27.41 -45.78
CA SER A 138 -0.57 -26.89 -46.90
C SER A 138 -1.35 -26.14 -47.97
N SER A 139 -2.66 -26.38 -48.12
CA SER A 139 -3.45 -25.82 -49.23
C SER A 139 -3.75 -24.33 -49.03
N GLY A 140 -3.56 -23.50 -50.06
CA GLY A 140 -3.79 -22.06 -50.04
C GLY A 140 -3.31 -21.41 -51.34
N ILE A 141 -3.86 -20.27 -51.75
CA ILE A 141 -3.51 -19.62 -53.03
C ILE A 141 -2.76 -18.32 -52.77
N SER A 142 -1.56 -18.18 -53.34
CA SER A 142 -0.86 -16.89 -53.39
C SER A 142 -1.58 -15.95 -54.34
N LEU A 143 -1.80 -14.71 -53.89
CA LEU A 143 -2.38 -13.65 -54.72
C LEU A 143 -1.31 -12.70 -55.28
N MET A 144 -0.04 -13.09 -55.24
CA MET A 144 1.04 -12.30 -55.85
C MET A 144 0.77 -12.13 -57.35
N ALA A 145 0.67 -10.89 -57.83
CA ALA A 145 0.33 -10.61 -59.22
C ALA A 145 0.79 -9.24 -59.71
N TRP A 146 1.07 -9.16 -61.00
CA TRP A 146 1.12 -7.90 -61.76
C TRP A 146 -0.21 -7.70 -62.49
N LEU A 147 -0.89 -6.60 -62.18
CA LEU A 147 -2.19 -6.23 -62.74
C LEU A 147 -2.06 -4.89 -63.49
N PRO A 148 -1.76 -4.87 -64.80
CA PRO A 148 -1.64 -3.62 -65.55
C PRO A 148 -3.01 -2.93 -65.69
N ASP A 149 -3.04 -1.60 -65.76
CA ASP A 149 -4.28 -0.83 -65.97
C ASP A 149 -4.91 -1.14 -67.34
N GLY A 150 -4.08 -1.50 -68.32
CA GLY A 150 -4.48 -2.06 -69.61
C GLY A 150 -3.54 -3.20 -70.01
N GLY A 151 -4.10 -4.35 -70.39
CA GLY A 151 -3.34 -5.55 -70.80
C GLY A 151 -3.75 -6.81 -70.02
N THR A 152 -2.95 -7.87 -70.15
CA THR A 152 -3.23 -9.17 -69.52
C THR A 152 -2.57 -9.27 -68.14
N PRO A 153 -3.33 -9.53 -67.06
CA PRO A 153 -2.77 -9.79 -65.73
C PRO A 153 -1.85 -11.00 -65.71
N VAL A 154 -0.76 -10.92 -64.94
CA VAL A 154 0.14 -12.06 -64.67
C VAL A 154 0.06 -12.38 -63.17
N LYS A 155 -0.33 -13.61 -62.84
CA LYS A 155 -0.63 -14.04 -61.47
C LYS A 155 0.27 -15.21 -61.08
N SER A 156 0.52 -15.35 -59.79
CA SER A 156 1.19 -16.52 -59.21
C SER A 156 0.44 -17.81 -59.56
N SER A 157 1.21 -18.89 -59.75
CA SER A 157 0.70 -20.25 -59.86
C SER A 157 0.81 -21.04 -58.54
N LEU A 158 1.23 -20.41 -57.44
CA LEU A 158 1.45 -21.07 -56.16
C LEU A 158 0.14 -21.35 -55.43
N THR A 159 -0.20 -22.63 -55.28
CA THR A 159 -1.45 -23.10 -54.64
C THR A 159 -1.23 -24.03 -53.44
N SER A 160 0.00 -24.14 -52.94
CA SER A 160 0.35 -24.94 -51.76
C SER A 160 1.62 -24.42 -51.09
N PHE A 161 1.67 -24.48 -49.76
CA PHE A 161 2.77 -23.99 -48.92
C PHE A 161 3.32 -25.12 -48.02
N LEU A 162 4.64 -25.22 -47.92
CA LEU A 162 5.31 -26.22 -47.09
C LEU A 162 5.02 -25.97 -45.60
N VAL A 163 4.51 -26.97 -44.90
CA VAL A 163 4.24 -26.90 -43.45
C VAL A 163 5.54 -26.71 -42.67
N ASP A 164 5.53 -25.75 -41.74
CA ASP A 164 6.67 -25.38 -40.89
C ASP A 164 7.95 -25.06 -41.67
N ASN A 165 7.79 -24.50 -42.87
CA ASN A 165 8.92 -24.18 -43.74
C ASN A 165 8.58 -23.01 -44.67
N TRP A 166 9.62 -22.43 -45.26
CA TRP A 166 9.51 -21.36 -46.25
C TRP A 166 9.19 -21.92 -47.64
N THR A 167 8.28 -21.25 -48.35
CA THR A 167 7.92 -21.52 -49.74
C THR A 167 8.13 -20.26 -50.56
N GLU A 168 8.98 -20.32 -51.57
CA GLU A 168 9.20 -19.19 -52.49
C GLU A 168 8.10 -19.12 -53.55
N ASP A 169 7.73 -17.90 -53.91
CA ASP A 169 6.81 -17.59 -55.02
C ASP A 169 7.52 -16.67 -56.00
N VAL A 170 7.36 -16.91 -57.30
CA VAL A 170 8.03 -16.17 -58.37
C VAL A 170 7.06 -15.91 -59.52
N VAL A 171 6.94 -14.64 -59.91
CA VAL A 171 6.11 -14.20 -61.05
C VAL A 171 6.97 -13.41 -62.03
N HIS A 172 7.00 -13.83 -63.29
CA HIS A 172 7.73 -13.15 -64.37
C HIS A 172 6.76 -12.45 -65.31
N PHE A 173 7.05 -11.20 -65.67
CA PHE A 173 6.27 -10.48 -66.67
C PHE A 173 7.16 -9.55 -67.51
N THR A 174 6.74 -9.31 -68.74
CA THR A 174 7.46 -8.44 -69.69
C THR A 174 6.59 -7.25 -70.04
N LEU A 175 7.19 -6.06 -70.00
CA LEU A 175 6.58 -4.82 -70.46
C LEU A 175 7.29 -4.35 -71.73
N THR A 176 6.53 -4.10 -72.79
CA THR A 176 7.07 -3.59 -74.07
C THR A 176 7.14 -2.07 -74.14
N GLU A 177 6.44 -1.39 -73.23
CA GLU A 177 6.40 0.06 -73.07
C GLU A 177 6.26 0.40 -71.58
N THR A 178 6.34 1.68 -71.22
CA THR A 178 6.08 2.11 -69.84
C THR A 178 4.62 1.89 -69.49
N THR A 179 4.33 1.11 -68.45
CA THR A 179 2.97 0.70 -68.08
C THR A 179 2.70 1.04 -66.62
N THR A 180 1.55 1.67 -66.36
CA THR A 180 0.99 1.81 -65.01
C THR A 180 0.13 0.59 -64.68
N GLY A 181 0.24 0.12 -63.44
CA GLY A 181 -0.51 -1.02 -62.96
C GLY A 181 -0.35 -1.22 -61.46
N ARG A 182 -0.86 -2.35 -60.98
CA ARG A 182 -0.83 -2.72 -59.57
C ARG A 182 0.08 -3.93 -59.36
N ILE A 183 1.05 -3.80 -58.45
CA ILE A 183 1.69 -4.94 -57.82
C ILE A 183 0.78 -5.36 -56.66
N GLN A 184 0.24 -6.57 -56.75
CA GLN A 184 -0.65 -7.16 -55.76
C GLN A 184 0.10 -8.24 -54.97
N LEU A 185 -0.20 -8.31 -53.67
CA LEU A 185 0.14 -9.43 -52.80
C LEU A 185 -1.09 -9.89 -52.04
N GLY A 186 -1.00 -11.07 -51.43
CA GLY A 186 -2.10 -11.58 -50.63
C GLY A 186 -2.21 -13.09 -50.56
N PHE A 187 -3.29 -13.53 -49.95
CA PHE A 187 -3.59 -14.95 -49.73
C PHE A 187 -5.09 -15.22 -49.92
N GLN A 188 -5.43 -16.34 -50.54
CA GLN A 188 -6.82 -16.77 -50.75
C GLN A 188 -7.04 -18.22 -50.31
N ALA A 189 -8.20 -18.45 -49.70
CA ALA A 189 -8.71 -19.79 -49.43
C ALA A 189 -9.17 -20.46 -50.75
N PRO A 190 -8.76 -21.72 -51.03
CA PRO A 190 -9.03 -22.39 -52.30
C PRO A 190 -10.46 -22.91 -52.44
N GLU A 191 -11.17 -23.14 -51.32
CA GLU A 191 -12.54 -23.68 -51.31
C GLU A 191 -13.34 -23.12 -50.12
N SER A 192 -14.66 -23.25 -50.16
CA SER A 192 -15.58 -22.59 -49.22
C SER A 192 -15.63 -23.29 -47.84
N ARG A 193 -14.53 -23.22 -47.06
CA ARG A 193 -14.41 -23.81 -45.71
C ARG A 193 -13.68 -22.89 -44.73
N GLY A 194 -13.82 -23.11 -43.42
CA GLY A 194 -13.13 -22.29 -42.42
C GLY A 194 -11.60 -22.36 -42.53
N SER A 195 -10.91 -21.29 -42.11
CA SER A 195 -9.46 -21.10 -42.27
C SER A 195 -8.58 -22.19 -41.64
N ALA A 196 -9.09 -22.92 -40.64
CA ALA A 196 -8.40 -24.06 -40.03
C ALA A 196 -8.15 -25.24 -41.02
N ASN A 197 -8.75 -25.21 -42.21
CA ASN A 197 -8.56 -26.22 -43.26
C ASN A 197 -7.45 -25.84 -44.26
N PHE A 198 -6.90 -24.62 -44.16
CA PHE A 198 -5.94 -24.06 -45.13
C PHE A 198 -4.66 -23.61 -44.44
N ALA A 199 -3.63 -23.36 -45.25
CA ALA A 199 -2.39 -22.76 -44.79
C ALA A 199 -2.65 -21.41 -44.10
N ARG A 200 -1.82 -21.09 -43.11
CA ARG A 200 -1.80 -19.79 -42.41
C ARG A 200 -0.38 -19.29 -42.51
N VAL A 201 -0.19 -18.27 -43.33
CA VAL A 201 1.13 -17.93 -43.88
C VAL A 201 1.62 -16.58 -43.38
N CYS A 202 2.93 -16.46 -43.22
CA CYS A 202 3.64 -15.23 -42.99
C CYS A 202 4.47 -14.92 -44.24
N MET A 203 4.26 -13.77 -44.87
CA MET A 203 5.03 -13.30 -46.02
C MET A 203 6.19 -12.44 -45.54
N ASP A 204 7.42 -12.77 -45.93
CA ASP A 204 8.64 -12.07 -45.49
C ASP A 204 8.90 -10.78 -46.26
N PHE A 205 8.78 -10.85 -47.59
CA PHE A 205 9.02 -9.71 -48.46
C PHE A 205 8.30 -9.87 -49.79
N ILE A 206 8.22 -8.77 -50.54
CA ILE A 206 7.96 -8.77 -51.98
C ILE A 206 9.05 -7.97 -52.70
N HIS A 207 9.90 -8.68 -53.44
CA HIS A 207 10.95 -8.06 -54.20
C HIS A 207 10.57 -7.92 -55.68
N LEU A 208 10.90 -6.77 -56.26
CA LEU A 208 10.73 -6.48 -57.68
C LEU A 208 12.10 -6.36 -58.33
N TYR A 209 12.44 -7.32 -59.17
CA TYR A 209 13.68 -7.32 -59.94
C TYR A 209 13.42 -6.96 -61.41
N ARG A 210 14.41 -6.37 -62.07
CA ARG A 210 14.45 -6.17 -63.52
C ARG A 210 15.78 -6.58 -64.10
N ASP A 211 15.79 -7.01 -65.35
CA ASP A 211 16.99 -7.43 -66.07
C ASP A 211 17.76 -6.31 -66.79
N THR A 212 17.21 -5.10 -66.82
CA THR A 212 17.88 -3.90 -67.31
C THR A 212 18.33 -3.02 -66.16
N PRO A 213 19.53 -2.39 -66.25
CA PRO A 213 20.07 -1.55 -65.20
C PRO A 213 19.12 -0.44 -64.75
N VAL A 214 19.29 0.02 -63.52
CA VAL A 214 18.71 1.28 -63.04
C VAL A 214 19.16 2.41 -63.97
N GLY A 215 18.21 3.22 -64.43
CA GLY A 215 18.46 4.33 -65.33
C GLY A 215 17.84 5.63 -64.86
N LYS A 216 17.77 6.59 -65.79
CA LYS A 216 17.24 7.94 -65.54
C LYS A 216 15.82 7.91 -64.97
N PHE A 217 14.98 6.96 -65.39
CA PHE A 217 13.59 6.87 -64.95
C PHE A 217 13.47 6.65 -63.43
N GLU A 218 14.21 5.70 -62.87
CA GLU A 218 14.23 5.42 -61.43
C GLU A 218 14.81 6.60 -60.62
N VAL A 219 15.87 7.23 -61.16
CA VAL A 219 16.48 8.42 -60.55
C VAL A 219 15.46 9.56 -60.48
N ASP A 220 14.71 9.81 -61.55
CA ASP A 220 13.73 10.89 -61.63
C ASP A 220 12.56 10.67 -60.62
N ILE A 221 12.11 9.43 -60.41
CA ILE A 221 11.13 9.08 -59.37
C ILE A 221 11.64 9.44 -57.98
N LYS A 222 12.84 8.98 -57.61
CA LYS A 222 13.38 9.28 -56.28
C LYS A 222 13.80 10.73 -56.11
N LYS A 223 14.13 11.45 -57.19
CA LYS A 223 14.31 12.90 -57.14
C LYS A 223 13.00 13.62 -56.82
N HIS A 224 11.86 13.13 -57.30
CA HIS A 224 10.57 13.65 -56.89
C HIS A 224 10.30 13.44 -55.38
N ASP A 225 10.59 12.24 -54.85
CA ASP A 225 10.52 11.95 -53.42
C ASP A 225 11.45 12.88 -52.61
N LEU A 226 12.70 13.05 -53.06
CA LEU A 226 13.69 13.94 -52.43
C LEU A 226 13.22 15.40 -52.42
N LEU A 227 12.64 15.89 -53.53
CA LEU A 227 12.10 17.24 -53.60
C LEU A 227 10.96 17.45 -52.60
N ASN A 228 10.06 16.47 -52.47
CA ASN A 228 8.97 16.53 -51.50
C ASN A 228 9.51 16.57 -50.06
N ALA A 229 10.52 15.75 -49.75
CA ALA A 229 11.20 15.77 -48.45
C ALA A 229 11.92 17.11 -48.18
N ILE A 230 12.59 17.69 -49.19
CA ILE A 230 13.22 19.01 -49.11
C ILE A 230 12.18 20.09 -48.79
N ASN A 231 11.02 20.06 -49.47
CA ASN A 231 9.97 21.05 -49.25
C ASN A 231 9.38 20.95 -47.84
N GLN A 232 9.14 19.73 -47.36
CA GLN A 232 8.71 19.49 -45.98
C GLN A 232 9.77 19.95 -44.96
N ALA A 233 11.04 19.66 -45.21
CA ALA A 233 12.14 20.09 -44.35
C ALA A 233 12.27 21.62 -44.30
N LYS A 234 12.10 22.32 -45.43
CA LYS A 234 12.05 23.79 -45.48
C LYS A 234 10.88 24.34 -44.68
N GLN A 235 9.69 23.72 -44.79
CA GLN A 235 8.52 24.10 -44.00
C GLN A 235 8.76 23.90 -42.50
N GLN A 236 9.35 22.77 -42.11
CA GLN A 236 9.68 22.44 -40.72
C GLN A 236 10.74 23.40 -40.14
N LEU A 237 11.76 23.76 -40.91
CA LEU A 237 12.80 24.72 -40.49
C LEU A 237 12.20 26.09 -40.15
N GLY A 238 11.24 26.56 -40.97
CA GLY A 238 10.54 27.82 -40.77
C GLY A 238 11.50 29.01 -40.58
N SER A 239 11.24 29.85 -39.58
CA SER A 239 12.07 30.99 -39.21
C SER A 239 13.14 30.68 -38.14
N THR A 240 13.36 29.40 -37.80
CA THR A 240 14.26 29.00 -36.71
C THR A 240 15.73 29.28 -37.07
N SER A 241 16.49 29.87 -36.14
CA SER A 241 17.85 30.37 -36.40
C SER A 241 18.94 29.88 -35.43
N ASN A 242 18.68 28.84 -34.63
CA ASN A 242 19.67 28.32 -33.68
C ASN A 242 20.70 27.36 -34.34
N ALA A 243 21.61 26.81 -33.52
CA ALA A 243 22.68 25.92 -34.01
C ALA A 243 22.13 24.68 -34.74
N SER A 244 21.08 24.05 -34.21
CA SER A 244 20.44 22.90 -34.85
C SER A 244 19.77 23.27 -36.18
N ALA A 245 19.21 24.48 -36.28
CA ALA A 245 18.65 25.02 -37.51
C ALA A 245 19.73 25.23 -38.59
N THR A 246 20.96 25.56 -38.19
CA THR A 246 22.10 25.68 -39.11
C THR A 246 22.47 24.31 -39.70
N ALA A 247 22.66 23.30 -38.86
CA ALA A 247 22.95 21.93 -39.32
C ALA A 247 21.82 21.37 -40.20
N PHE A 248 20.56 21.62 -39.84
CA PHE A 248 19.41 21.17 -40.63
C PHE A 248 19.34 21.89 -41.99
N ARG A 249 19.61 23.19 -42.02
CA ARG A 249 19.71 23.96 -43.27
C ARG A 249 20.83 23.44 -44.18
N GLU A 250 21.97 23.08 -43.62
CA GLU A 250 23.06 22.46 -44.39
C GLU A 250 22.64 21.11 -44.99
N ALA A 251 21.92 20.27 -44.23
CA ALA A 251 21.37 19.02 -44.76
C ALA A 251 20.36 19.25 -45.89
N ILE A 252 19.49 20.26 -45.77
CA ILE A 252 18.57 20.70 -46.83
C ILE A 252 19.35 21.15 -48.07
N THR A 253 20.42 21.94 -47.90
CA THR A 253 21.26 22.38 -49.02
C THR A 253 21.93 21.21 -49.73
N LYS A 254 22.55 20.27 -48.99
CA LYS A 254 23.17 19.07 -49.58
C LYS A 254 22.15 18.20 -50.32
N ALA A 255 20.95 18.05 -49.77
CA ALA A 255 19.86 17.35 -50.44
C ALA A 255 19.44 18.07 -51.74
N GLN A 256 19.36 19.41 -51.72
CA GLN A 256 19.07 20.23 -52.90
C GLN A 256 20.17 20.10 -53.96
N GLU A 257 21.45 20.10 -53.59
CA GLU A 257 22.57 19.88 -54.51
C GLU A 257 22.49 18.52 -55.22
N VAL A 258 22.12 17.45 -54.49
CA VAL A 258 21.91 16.11 -55.09
C VAL A 258 20.70 16.11 -56.04
N TYR A 259 19.62 16.81 -55.67
CA TYR A 259 18.45 16.96 -56.54
C TYR A 259 18.81 17.72 -57.84
N ASP A 260 19.53 18.83 -57.75
CA ASP A 260 19.90 19.70 -58.88
C ASP A 260 20.99 19.06 -59.78
N ASN A 261 21.78 18.13 -59.26
CA ASN A 261 22.84 17.45 -60.03
C ASN A 261 22.26 16.48 -61.08
N ALA A 262 22.31 16.85 -62.35
CA ALA A 262 21.81 16.04 -63.47
C ALA A 262 22.48 14.65 -63.60
N SER A 263 23.67 14.46 -63.04
CA SER A 263 24.42 13.20 -63.06
C SER A 263 24.30 12.39 -61.77
N ALA A 264 23.46 12.81 -60.82
CA ALA A 264 23.26 12.08 -59.57
C ALA A 264 22.75 10.66 -59.83
N THR A 265 23.36 9.67 -59.18
CA THR A 265 22.91 8.28 -59.25
C THR A 265 21.73 8.06 -58.31
N LEU A 266 21.01 6.96 -58.50
CA LEU A 266 19.92 6.57 -57.60
C LEU A 266 20.40 6.42 -56.14
N GLU A 267 21.61 5.88 -55.95
CA GLU A 267 22.24 5.78 -54.64
C GLU A 267 22.47 7.15 -54.00
N ASN A 268 22.95 8.14 -54.76
CA ASN A 268 23.12 9.51 -54.24
C ASN A 268 21.78 10.08 -53.74
N VAL A 269 20.72 9.91 -54.52
CA VAL A 269 19.38 10.44 -54.19
C VAL A 269 18.79 9.73 -52.96
N MET A 270 18.89 8.41 -52.88
CA MET A 270 18.41 7.65 -51.73
C MET A 270 19.18 7.97 -50.44
N GLN A 271 20.51 8.13 -50.53
CA GLN A 271 21.33 8.58 -49.39
C GLN A 271 20.95 9.99 -48.94
N ALA A 272 20.69 10.91 -49.88
CA ALA A 272 20.23 12.26 -49.56
C ALA A 272 18.87 12.26 -48.84
N CYS A 273 17.91 11.43 -49.27
CA CYS A 273 16.63 11.25 -48.57
C CYS A 273 16.84 10.78 -47.12
N ALA A 274 17.67 9.75 -46.91
CA ALA A 274 17.93 9.20 -45.59
C ALA A 274 18.61 10.21 -44.66
N HIS A 275 19.65 10.90 -45.15
CA HIS A 275 20.35 11.93 -44.38
C HIS A 275 19.43 13.11 -44.03
N LEU A 276 18.59 13.56 -44.96
CA LEU A 276 17.65 14.65 -44.71
C LEU A 276 16.59 14.25 -43.67
N ALA A 277 16.06 13.03 -43.75
CA ALA A 277 15.09 12.52 -42.78
C ALA A 277 15.70 12.42 -41.37
N GLN A 278 16.95 11.96 -41.25
CA GLN A 278 17.66 11.93 -39.98
C GLN A 278 17.88 13.35 -39.42
N ALA A 279 18.33 14.29 -40.26
CA ALA A 279 18.52 15.68 -39.87
C ALA A 279 17.21 16.35 -39.42
N ALA A 280 16.08 16.03 -40.08
CA ALA A 280 14.76 16.50 -39.70
C ALA A 280 14.32 16.02 -38.31
N GLN A 281 14.63 14.77 -37.95
CA GLN A 281 14.37 14.26 -36.61
C GLN A 281 15.26 14.92 -35.55
N THR A 282 16.56 15.06 -35.81
CA THR A 282 17.48 15.77 -34.91
C THR A 282 17.04 17.20 -34.70
N PHE A 283 16.60 17.89 -35.75
CA PHE A 283 16.05 19.23 -35.67
C PHE A 283 14.76 19.29 -34.82
N ALA A 284 13.82 18.36 -35.01
CA ALA A 284 12.58 18.31 -34.23
C ALA A 284 12.84 18.18 -32.72
N TRP A 285 13.76 17.29 -32.32
CA TRP A 285 14.12 17.10 -30.91
C TRP A 285 14.85 18.29 -30.29
N ALA A 286 15.60 19.04 -31.10
CA ALA A 286 16.25 20.28 -30.66
C ALA A 286 15.30 21.48 -30.62
N ASN A 287 14.13 21.38 -31.28
CA ASN A 287 13.15 22.46 -31.41
C ASN A 287 11.73 21.95 -31.16
N PRO A 288 11.42 21.52 -29.93
CA PRO A 288 10.11 21.01 -29.61
C PRO A 288 9.03 22.10 -29.72
N THR A 289 7.81 21.69 -30.08
CA THR A 289 6.66 22.57 -30.32
C THR A 289 5.44 22.14 -29.50
N GLY A 290 4.57 23.10 -29.19
CA GLY A 290 3.40 22.90 -28.33
C GLY A 290 3.73 22.98 -26.84
N GLU A 291 2.74 22.65 -26.01
CA GLU A 291 2.82 22.71 -24.56
C GLU A 291 3.57 21.51 -23.95
N VAL A 292 4.26 21.75 -22.85
CA VAL A 292 4.90 20.70 -22.06
C VAL A 292 3.82 19.96 -21.26
N PRO A 293 3.70 18.62 -21.36
CA PRO A 293 2.71 17.89 -20.60
C PRO A 293 3.04 17.94 -19.09
N LEU A 294 2.01 18.06 -18.26
CA LEU A 294 2.16 17.97 -16.81
C LEU A 294 2.23 16.50 -16.41
N VAL A 295 3.33 16.13 -15.78
CA VAL A 295 3.60 14.75 -15.35
C VAL A 295 3.84 14.73 -13.85
N THR A 296 3.28 13.74 -13.16
CA THR A 296 3.52 13.50 -11.74
C THR A 296 4.03 12.07 -11.56
N THR A 297 5.10 11.92 -10.80
CA THR A 297 5.60 10.63 -10.35
C THR A 297 4.96 10.32 -9.01
N ASP A 298 4.29 9.18 -8.88
CA ASP A 298 3.75 8.75 -7.59
C ASP A 298 4.92 8.53 -6.62
N SER A 299 4.83 9.11 -5.42
CA SER A 299 5.86 8.94 -4.41
C SER A 299 5.89 7.51 -3.84
N ARG A 300 4.79 6.75 -3.99
CA ARG A 300 4.73 5.33 -3.62
C ARG A 300 5.35 4.49 -4.73
N PHE A 301 6.18 3.54 -4.33
CA PHE A 301 6.82 2.59 -5.23
C PHE A 301 7.00 1.23 -4.53
N ALA A 302 7.27 0.19 -5.33
CA ALA A 302 7.75 -1.08 -4.82
C ALA A 302 9.07 -1.44 -5.50
N CYS A 303 9.98 -2.06 -4.76
CA CYS A 303 11.31 -2.41 -5.26
C CYS A 303 11.68 -3.82 -4.80
N GLY A 304 12.15 -4.63 -5.74
CA GLY A 304 12.79 -5.92 -5.50
C GLY A 304 14.31 -5.82 -5.65
N SER A 305 14.98 -6.96 -5.80
CA SER A 305 16.43 -7.02 -5.97
C SER A 305 16.89 -6.66 -7.38
N THR A 306 16.10 -6.96 -8.40
CA THR A 306 16.45 -6.69 -9.81
C THR A 306 15.35 -5.98 -10.59
N MET A 307 14.31 -5.54 -9.87
CA MET A 307 13.12 -4.94 -10.45
C MET A 307 12.62 -3.82 -9.56
N ALA A 308 11.97 -2.83 -10.17
CA ALA A 308 11.26 -1.78 -9.47
C ALA A 308 9.95 -1.47 -10.19
N PHE A 309 9.02 -0.88 -9.45
CA PHE A 309 7.66 -0.61 -9.90
C PHE A 309 7.24 0.79 -9.49
N ALA A 310 6.72 1.56 -10.45
CA ALA A 310 6.30 2.94 -10.23
C ALA A 310 4.95 3.23 -10.91
N ARG A 311 4.24 4.24 -10.41
CA ARG A 311 3.00 4.77 -11.00
C ARG A 311 3.20 6.21 -11.42
N ILE A 312 2.48 6.64 -12.44
CA ILE A 312 2.57 8.00 -12.97
C ILE A 312 1.18 8.57 -13.24
N GLN A 313 1.09 9.90 -13.28
CA GLN A 313 -0.08 10.62 -13.77
C GLN A 313 0.36 11.59 -14.86
N VAL A 314 -0.37 11.64 -15.98
CA VAL A 314 -0.06 12.50 -17.13
C VAL A 314 -1.27 13.33 -17.51
N LYS A 315 -1.08 14.63 -17.69
CA LYS A 315 -2.09 15.58 -18.19
C LYS A 315 -1.48 16.38 -19.35
N GLY A 316 -2.07 16.24 -20.54
CA GLY A 316 -1.63 16.93 -21.75
C GLY A 316 -2.30 16.35 -23.00
N GLU A 317 -2.17 17.06 -24.13
CA GLU A 317 -2.71 16.63 -25.42
C GLU A 317 -1.60 16.05 -26.33
N ASN A 318 -1.99 15.25 -27.32
CA ASN A 318 -1.09 14.70 -28.34
C ASN A 318 0.11 13.92 -27.76
N ILE A 319 -0.09 13.18 -26.67
CA ILE A 319 0.92 12.31 -26.07
C ILE A 319 1.14 11.11 -26.99
N VAL A 320 2.40 10.91 -27.40
CA VAL A 320 2.81 9.81 -28.28
C VAL A 320 3.56 8.71 -27.53
N GLU A 321 4.11 9.02 -26.35
CA GLU A 321 4.81 8.07 -25.48
C GLU A 321 4.74 8.57 -24.04
N GLN A 322 4.57 7.66 -23.07
CA GLN A 322 4.68 7.96 -21.65
C GLN A 322 5.26 6.77 -20.90
N GLY A 323 6.03 7.05 -19.85
CA GLY A 323 6.79 6.02 -19.17
C GLY A 323 7.49 6.49 -17.91
N VAL A 324 8.41 5.65 -17.45
CA VAL A 324 9.39 6.00 -16.42
C VAL A 324 10.81 5.85 -16.98
N CYS A 325 11.68 6.78 -16.63
CA CYS A 325 13.12 6.71 -16.87
C CYS A 325 13.87 6.65 -15.55
N TRP A 326 15.02 5.98 -15.53
CA TRP A 326 15.82 5.82 -14.32
C TRP A 326 17.32 5.86 -14.60
N SER A 327 18.10 6.18 -13.56
CA SER A 327 19.56 6.22 -13.60
C SER A 327 20.11 6.07 -12.19
N THR A 328 21.41 5.77 -12.06
CA THR A 328 22.13 5.84 -10.77
C THR A 328 22.56 7.27 -10.43
N SER A 329 22.34 8.22 -11.35
CA SER A 329 22.53 9.66 -11.14
C SER A 329 21.18 10.38 -10.96
N PRO A 330 21.09 11.44 -10.14
CA PRO A 330 19.86 12.20 -9.94
C PRO A 330 19.32 12.80 -11.24
N ASN A 331 17.99 12.99 -11.30
CA ASN A 331 17.26 13.61 -12.41
C ASN A 331 17.41 12.89 -13.76
N PRO A 332 17.06 11.59 -13.84
CA PRO A 332 17.10 10.87 -15.11
C PRO A 332 16.20 11.52 -16.15
N THR A 333 16.56 11.29 -17.41
CA THR A 333 15.90 11.80 -18.61
C THR A 333 15.51 10.66 -19.54
N ILE A 334 14.83 10.97 -20.63
CA ILE A 334 14.48 9.98 -21.66
C ILE A 334 15.69 9.46 -22.45
N ARG A 335 16.90 9.97 -22.17
CA ARG A 335 18.16 9.48 -22.76
C ARG A 335 18.84 8.42 -21.90
N ASP A 336 18.39 8.29 -20.65
CA ASP A 336 18.80 7.23 -19.74
C ASP A 336 17.96 5.97 -20.00
N GLU A 337 18.08 4.98 -19.12
CA GLU A 337 17.23 3.79 -19.18
C GLU A 337 15.76 4.18 -19.00
N ARG A 338 14.86 3.61 -19.81
CA ARG A 338 13.43 3.91 -19.74
C ARG A 338 12.56 2.74 -20.17
N THR A 339 11.33 2.72 -19.68
CA THR A 339 10.34 1.70 -20.01
C THR A 339 8.98 2.31 -20.27
N THR A 340 8.25 1.70 -21.20
CA THR A 340 6.81 1.88 -21.41
C THR A 340 6.05 0.59 -21.10
N GLU A 341 6.75 -0.44 -20.60
CA GLU A 341 6.15 -1.71 -20.21
C GLU A 341 5.35 -1.53 -18.91
N VAL A 342 4.12 -2.04 -18.90
CA VAL A 342 3.18 -1.87 -17.79
C VAL A 342 2.51 -3.18 -17.39
N ILE A 343 2.23 -3.30 -16.10
CA ILE A 343 1.25 -4.23 -15.55
C ILE A 343 -0.08 -3.48 -15.42
N HIS A 344 -1.14 -4.03 -16.01
CA HIS A 344 -2.48 -3.48 -15.94
C HIS A 344 -3.20 -3.95 -14.68
N HIS A 345 -3.04 -3.22 -13.58
CA HIS A 345 -3.73 -3.49 -12.31
C HIS A 345 -4.10 -2.18 -11.62
N LYS A 346 -5.40 -1.92 -11.48
CA LYS A 346 -5.93 -0.66 -10.92
C LYS A 346 -5.22 0.57 -11.51
N GLY A 347 -5.19 0.64 -12.85
CA GLY A 347 -4.35 1.59 -13.60
C GLY A 347 -3.12 0.92 -14.22
N GLN A 348 -2.04 1.69 -14.38
CA GLN A 348 -0.78 1.25 -14.98
C GLN A 348 0.34 1.26 -13.94
N ILE A 349 0.99 0.12 -13.74
CA ILE A 349 2.22 0.00 -12.97
C ILE A 349 3.38 -0.18 -13.95
N TYR A 350 4.30 0.76 -13.99
CA TYR A 350 5.46 0.69 -14.87
C TYR A 350 6.52 -0.23 -14.29
N TRP A 351 7.00 -1.16 -15.11
CA TRP A 351 7.89 -2.25 -14.69
C TRP A 351 9.31 -2.02 -15.19
N MET A 352 10.23 -1.76 -14.25
CA MET A 352 11.67 -1.67 -14.49
C MET A 352 12.30 -3.03 -14.21
N LYS A 353 13.06 -3.56 -15.18
CA LYS A 353 13.67 -4.90 -15.14
C LYS A 353 15.18 -4.82 -15.23
N ASN A 354 15.86 -5.91 -14.86
CA ASN A 354 17.31 -6.10 -15.00
C ASN A 354 18.13 -5.05 -14.23
N LEU A 355 17.60 -4.52 -13.14
CA LEU A 355 18.34 -3.63 -12.25
C LEU A 355 19.42 -4.41 -11.50
N LEU A 356 20.53 -3.76 -11.22
CA LEU A 356 21.56 -4.31 -10.34
C LEU A 356 21.04 -4.35 -8.88
N PRO A 357 21.24 -5.46 -8.14
CA PRO A 357 20.95 -5.53 -6.71
C PRO A 357 21.74 -4.52 -5.87
N ALA A 358 21.24 -4.22 -4.67
CA ALA A 358 21.90 -3.35 -3.70
C ALA A 358 22.39 -2.00 -4.29
N THR A 359 21.60 -1.40 -5.17
CA THR A 359 21.99 -0.20 -5.95
C THR A 359 20.97 0.91 -5.79
N CYS A 360 21.46 2.15 -5.64
CA CYS A 360 20.63 3.35 -5.62
C CYS A 360 20.20 3.73 -7.04
N TYR A 361 18.90 3.90 -7.26
CA TYR A 361 18.33 4.44 -8.48
C TYR A 361 17.46 5.66 -8.19
N TYR A 362 17.52 6.60 -9.11
CA TYR A 362 16.61 7.72 -9.24
C TYR A 362 15.65 7.39 -10.37
N ILE A 363 14.34 7.47 -10.11
CA ILE A 363 13.27 7.16 -11.07
C ILE A 363 12.43 8.40 -11.27
N ARG A 364 12.03 8.64 -12.52
CA ARG A 364 11.24 9.80 -12.89
C ARG A 364 10.23 9.44 -13.97
N ALA A 365 8.98 9.87 -13.80
CA ALA A 365 7.97 9.75 -14.85
C ALA A 365 8.24 10.73 -15.98
N TYR A 366 7.89 10.35 -17.22
CA TYR A 366 7.96 11.23 -18.38
C TYR A 366 6.77 11.04 -19.32
N ALA A 367 6.51 12.06 -20.14
CA ALA A 367 5.61 11.98 -21.29
C ALA A 367 6.13 12.83 -22.45
N ILE A 368 5.99 12.31 -23.67
CA ILE A 368 6.47 12.92 -24.92
C ILE A 368 5.25 13.25 -25.78
N THR A 369 5.19 14.48 -26.29
CA THR A 369 4.14 14.90 -27.25
C THR A 369 4.57 14.66 -28.69
N GLN A 370 3.61 14.71 -29.62
CA GLN A 370 3.89 14.66 -31.06
C GLN A 370 4.88 15.75 -31.49
N GLY A 371 4.81 16.92 -30.85
CA GLY A 371 5.72 18.06 -31.05
C GLY A 371 7.10 17.90 -30.39
N LYS A 372 7.44 16.74 -29.83
CA LYS A 372 8.69 16.42 -29.13
C LYS A 372 8.93 17.18 -27.82
N GLN A 373 7.89 17.80 -27.25
CA GLN A 373 7.97 18.29 -25.88
C GLN A 373 8.04 17.12 -24.90
N VAL A 374 8.85 17.26 -23.85
CA VAL A 374 8.99 16.25 -22.81
C VAL A 374 8.63 16.86 -21.47
N GLY A 375 7.56 16.35 -20.87
CA GLY A 375 7.20 16.62 -19.49
C GLY A 375 7.83 15.58 -18.57
N TYR A 376 8.21 16.00 -17.37
CA TYR A 376 8.78 15.12 -16.36
C TYR A 376 8.13 15.36 -14.99
N GLY A 377 7.97 14.29 -14.22
CA GLY A 377 7.54 14.36 -12.83
C GLY A 377 8.68 14.63 -11.84
N ASP A 378 8.38 14.49 -10.56
CA ASP A 378 9.37 14.57 -9.49
C ASP A 378 10.25 13.31 -9.45
N ASN A 379 11.43 13.46 -8.85
CA ASN A 379 12.39 12.38 -8.72
C ASN A 379 12.08 11.54 -7.48
N ILE A 380 11.99 10.22 -7.62
CA ILE A 380 11.93 9.28 -6.49
C ILE A 380 13.26 8.53 -6.37
N LYS A 381 13.72 8.32 -5.14
CA LYS A 381 14.95 7.58 -4.84
C LYS A 381 14.58 6.21 -4.28
N CYS A 382 15.08 5.15 -4.90
CA CYS A 382 14.89 3.78 -4.41
C CYS A 382 16.21 3.03 -4.34
N TYR A 383 16.32 2.11 -3.40
CA TYR A 383 17.42 1.14 -3.36
C TYR A 383 16.87 -0.24 -3.72
N THR A 384 17.46 -0.87 -4.73
CA THR A 384 17.18 -2.29 -4.99
C THR A 384 17.70 -3.13 -3.83
N LEU A 385 16.97 -4.20 -3.54
CA LEU A 385 17.32 -5.11 -2.46
C LEU A 385 18.61 -5.90 -2.80
N PRO A 386 19.36 -6.39 -1.80
CA PRO A 386 20.29 -7.48 -2.01
C PRO A 386 19.59 -8.67 -2.69
N LYS A 387 20.33 -9.45 -3.50
CA LYS A 387 19.74 -10.57 -4.21
C LYS A 387 19.46 -11.73 -3.25
N GLY A 388 18.24 -12.27 -3.29
CA GLY A 388 17.90 -13.47 -2.55
C GLY A 388 18.73 -14.68 -3.04
N THR A 389 18.96 -15.62 -2.13
CA THR A 389 19.77 -16.83 -2.38
C THR A 389 19.03 -18.12 -2.04
N LEU A 390 17.71 -18.07 -2.09
CA LEU A 390 16.87 -19.25 -1.89
C LEU A 390 17.18 -20.31 -2.94
N SER A 391 17.18 -21.56 -2.49
CA SER A 391 17.42 -22.71 -3.35
C SER A 391 16.51 -23.86 -2.96
N TYR A 392 16.50 -24.94 -3.74
CA TYR A 392 15.70 -26.12 -3.44
C TYR A 392 16.43 -27.42 -3.78
N THR A 393 16.02 -28.50 -3.11
CA THR A 393 16.41 -29.88 -3.42
C THR A 393 15.15 -30.71 -3.64
N LEU A 394 15.17 -31.61 -4.62
CA LEU A 394 14.03 -32.43 -4.99
C LEU A 394 14.22 -33.86 -4.46
N ARG A 395 13.33 -34.30 -3.57
CA ARG A 395 13.25 -35.67 -3.09
C ARG A 395 12.66 -36.59 -4.16
N ASP A 396 12.97 -37.88 -4.04
CA ASP A 396 12.34 -38.90 -4.87
C ASP A 396 10.88 -39.15 -4.48
N GLY A 397 10.04 -39.44 -5.49
CA GLY A 397 8.61 -39.68 -5.36
C GLY A 397 7.83 -39.22 -6.60
N GLY A 398 6.69 -39.86 -6.87
CA GLY A 398 5.84 -39.56 -8.03
C GLY A 398 6.38 -40.16 -9.34
N ASP A 399 5.59 -40.04 -10.41
CA ASP A 399 6.05 -40.36 -11.77
C ASP A 399 6.91 -39.23 -12.36
N ASN A 400 7.58 -39.50 -13.49
CA ASN A 400 8.48 -38.53 -14.13
C ASN A 400 7.77 -37.23 -14.53
N GLU A 401 6.50 -37.29 -14.90
CA GLU A 401 5.72 -36.12 -15.31
C GLU A 401 5.39 -35.23 -14.11
N THR A 402 4.99 -35.83 -12.99
CA THR A 402 4.77 -35.16 -11.71
C THR A 402 6.04 -34.50 -11.21
N LYS A 403 7.17 -35.22 -11.26
CA LYS A 403 8.48 -34.69 -10.87
C LYS A 403 8.85 -33.48 -11.73
N ALA A 404 8.65 -33.55 -13.06
CA ALA A 404 8.94 -32.45 -13.96
C ALA A 404 8.06 -31.21 -13.71
N ARG A 405 6.75 -31.38 -13.43
CA ARG A 405 5.84 -30.26 -13.10
C ARG A 405 6.25 -29.56 -11.81
N ILE A 406 6.51 -30.32 -10.74
CA ILE A 406 6.95 -29.78 -9.44
C ILE A 406 8.28 -29.05 -9.59
N GLU A 407 9.24 -29.63 -10.32
CA GLU A 407 10.54 -29.02 -10.54
C GLU A 407 10.43 -27.70 -11.33
N ALA A 408 9.62 -27.67 -12.39
CA ALA A 408 9.38 -26.45 -13.16
C ALA A 408 8.73 -25.34 -12.31
N ALA A 409 7.75 -25.71 -11.47
CA ALA A 409 7.11 -24.79 -10.53
C ALA A 409 8.12 -24.20 -9.54
N MET A 410 8.97 -25.04 -8.92
CA MET A 410 10.00 -24.59 -7.98
C MET A 410 11.07 -23.70 -8.63
N LYS A 411 11.55 -24.05 -9.84
CA LYS A 411 12.50 -23.20 -10.58
C LYS A 411 11.95 -21.79 -10.77
N THR A 412 10.68 -21.70 -11.16
CA THR A 412 10.02 -20.42 -11.41
C THR A 412 9.79 -19.65 -10.10
N ALA A 413 9.32 -20.32 -9.05
CA ALA A 413 9.07 -19.68 -7.75
C ALA A 413 10.35 -19.15 -7.10
N VAL A 414 11.43 -19.93 -7.11
CA VAL A 414 12.75 -19.51 -6.64
C VAL A 414 13.30 -18.34 -7.47
N ASN A 415 13.09 -18.35 -8.79
CA ASN A 415 13.47 -17.23 -9.63
C ASN A 415 12.73 -15.94 -9.25
N TRP A 416 11.41 -15.98 -9.02
CA TRP A 416 10.66 -14.81 -8.56
C TRP A 416 11.17 -14.29 -7.23
N TRP A 417 11.28 -15.16 -6.22
CA TRP A 417 11.73 -14.75 -4.90
C TRP A 417 13.13 -14.18 -4.89
N ASN A 418 14.10 -14.80 -5.59
CA ASN A 418 15.48 -14.30 -5.59
C ASN A 418 15.64 -12.97 -6.35
N ASN A 419 14.73 -12.63 -7.26
CA ASN A 419 14.76 -11.37 -7.99
C ASN A 419 13.94 -10.26 -7.31
N LEU A 420 13.05 -10.59 -6.38
CA LEU A 420 12.14 -9.65 -5.70
C LEU A 420 12.36 -9.51 -4.20
N THR A 421 13.15 -10.39 -3.58
CA THR A 421 13.35 -10.42 -2.12
C THR A 421 14.84 -10.52 -1.78
N SER A 422 15.22 -10.06 -0.59
CA SER A 422 16.56 -10.24 -0.02
C SER A 422 16.69 -11.49 0.84
N ILE A 423 15.71 -12.40 0.77
CA ILE A 423 15.65 -13.58 1.62
C ILE A 423 16.78 -14.56 1.24
N HIS A 424 17.48 -15.06 2.24
CA HIS A 424 18.62 -15.96 2.10
C HIS A 424 18.60 -17.04 3.18
N GLY A 425 19.51 -18.00 3.10
CA GLY A 425 19.71 -18.99 4.19
C GLY A 425 18.64 -20.09 4.29
N VAL A 426 17.69 -20.16 3.36
CA VAL A 426 16.68 -21.24 3.31
C VAL A 426 16.86 -22.09 2.05
N THR A 427 16.92 -23.40 2.23
CA THR A 427 16.95 -24.39 1.14
C THR A 427 15.73 -25.28 1.24
N PHE A 428 14.79 -25.13 0.31
CA PHE A 428 13.54 -25.88 0.31
C PHE A 428 13.77 -27.34 -0.08
N ASN A 429 13.46 -28.26 0.82
CA ASN A 429 13.42 -29.68 0.52
C ASN A 429 12.01 -30.03 0.06
N VAL A 430 11.82 -30.23 -1.26
CA VAL A 430 10.51 -30.46 -1.89
C VAL A 430 10.37 -31.90 -2.35
N GLY A 431 9.17 -32.49 -2.25
CA GLY A 431 8.95 -33.83 -2.75
C GLY A 431 7.48 -34.21 -2.83
N PHE A 432 7.17 -35.13 -3.75
CA PHE A 432 5.83 -35.68 -3.93
C PHE A 432 5.41 -36.57 -2.76
N ASN A 433 4.16 -36.45 -2.32
CA ASN A 433 3.53 -37.33 -1.36
C ASN A 433 2.05 -37.54 -1.71
N SER A 434 1.66 -38.76 -2.09
CA SER A 434 0.28 -39.08 -2.49
C SER A 434 -0.73 -38.96 -1.34
N GLY A 435 -0.28 -38.93 -0.08
CA GLY A 435 -1.11 -38.73 1.10
C GLY A 435 -1.36 -37.27 1.45
N THR A 436 -0.65 -36.32 0.82
CA THR A 436 -0.92 -34.88 0.97
C THR A 436 -2.04 -34.47 0.00
N PRO A 437 -3.18 -33.92 0.48
CA PRO A 437 -4.30 -33.56 -0.40
C PRO A 437 -3.98 -32.44 -1.40
N THR A 438 -3.18 -31.46 -0.98
CA THR A 438 -2.83 -30.24 -1.73
C THR A 438 -1.30 -30.09 -1.78
N ALA A 439 -0.74 -29.18 -1.00
CA ALA A 439 0.66 -29.09 -0.62
C ALA A 439 0.71 -28.60 0.84
N ASP A 440 1.85 -28.80 1.50
CA ASP A 440 2.10 -28.26 2.84
C ASP A 440 3.60 -28.03 3.06
N CYS A 441 3.94 -27.06 3.90
CA CYS A 441 5.32 -26.72 4.22
C CYS A 441 5.54 -26.45 5.73
N SER A 442 6.63 -26.98 6.28
CA SER A 442 7.12 -26.57 7.59
C SER A 442 7.99 -25.32 7.51
N TYR A 443 8.11 -24.58 8.61
CA TYR A 443 9.16 -23.56 8.75
C TYR A 443 10.54 -24.16 8.41
N GLY A 444 11.38 -23.39 7.72
CA GLY A 444 12.67 -23.85 7.22
C GLY A 444 12.63 -24.65 5.91
N GLY A 445 11.43 -24.92 5.36
CA GLY A 445 11.29 -25.28 3.95
C GLY A 445 11.12 -26.77 3.63
N TYR A 446 10.54 -27.59 4.50
CA TYR A 446 10.17 -28.97 4.13
C TYR A 446 8.79 -28.97 3.44
N ILE A 447 8.75 -29.06 2.11
CA ILE A 447 7.52 -29.00 1.29
C ILE A 447 7.08 -30.41 0.86
N ARG A 448 5.82 -30.77 1.08
CA ARG A 448 5.17 -31.96 0.50
C ARG A 448 4.14 -31.52 -0.55
N VAL A 449 4.11 -32.18 -1.71
CA VAL A 449 3.17 -31.86 -2.80
C VAL A 449 2.33 -33.08 -3.15
N GLY A 450 1.01 -32.90 -3.21
CA GLY A 450 0.02 -33.94 -3.44
C GLY A 450 -0.16 -34.37 -4.89
N ALA A 451 -1.05 -35.34 -5.10
CA ALA A 451 -1.39 -35.91 -6.41
C ALA A 451 -2.21 -34.99 -7.32
N ASN A 452 -2.89 -33.99 -6.76
CA ASN A 452 -3.71 -33.07 -7.54
C ASN A 452 -2.82 -32.11 -8.35
N THR A 453 -2.84 -32.26 -9.68
CA THR A 453 -2.01 -31.48 -10.60
C THR A 453 -2.28 -29.98 -10.55
N ALA A 454 -3.45 -29.54 -10.08
CA ALA A 454 -3.77 -28.13 -9.89
C ALA A 454 -2.87 -27.45 -8.83
N TYR A 455 -2.28 -28.23 -7.90
CA TYR A 455 -1.36 -27.77 -6.85
C TYR A 455 0.12 -28.01 -7.18
N GLN A 456 0.43 -28.50 -8.39
CA GLN A 456 1.81 -28.70 -8.87
C GLN A 456 2.24 -27.52 -9.76
N ARG A 457 1.97 -26.29 -9.30
CA ARG A 457 2.14 -25.04 -10.05
C ARG A 457 2.93 -24.00 -9.25
N THR A 458 3.42 -22.98 -9.95
CA THR A 458 4.26 -21.93 -9.38
C THR A 458 3.59 -21.19 -8.23
N GLY A 459 2.31 -20.81 -8.34
CA GLY A 459 1.59 -20.13 -7.27
C GLY A 459 1.52 -20.97 -5.99
N THR A 460 1.30 -22.28 -6.11
CA THR A 460 1.38 -23.18 -4.95
C THR A 460 2.77 -23.20 -4.33
N MET A 461 3.84 -23.23 -5.14
CA MET A 461 5.20 -23.21 -4.58
C MET A 461 5.51 -21.88 -3.89
N LEU A 462 5.10 -20.73 -4.44
CA LEU A 462 5.23 -19.42 -3.78
C LEU A 462 4.50 -19.38 -2.43
N HIS A 463 3.30 -19.95 -2.37
CA HIS A 463 2.50 -20.09 -1.15
C HIS A 463 3.21 -20.96 -0.10
N GLU A 464 3.61 -22.17 -0.48
CA GLU A 464 4.31 -23.08 0.44
C GLU A 464 5.65 -22.51 0.91
N MET A 465 6.37 -21.82 0.02
CA MET A 465 7.60 -21.12 0.38
C MET A 465 7.33 -20.01 1.40
N ALA A 466 6.19 -19.30 1.32
CA ALA A 466 5.79 -18.31 2.32
C ALA A 466 5.70 -18.95 3.72
N HIS A 467 5.11 -20.15 3.83
CA HIS A 467 5.11 -20.92 5.08
C HIS A 467 6.51 -21.31 5.53
N GLY A 468 7.38 -21.69 4.60
CA GLY A 468 8.77 -22.00 4.92
C GLY A 468 9.57 -20.81 5.47
N VAL A 469 9.14 -19.58 5.19
CA VAL A 469 9.75 -18.33 5.68
C VAL A 469 8.91 -17.62 6.74
N GLY A 470 8.04 -18.34 7.44
CA GLY A 470 7.47 -17.90 8.71
C GLY A 470 5.99 -17.52 8.67
N VAL A 471 5.39 -17.34 7.49
CA VAL A 471 3.94 -17.11 7.36
C VAL A 471 3.21 -18.31 7.96
N GLY A 472 2.40 -18.12 9.00
CA GLY A 472 1.68 -19.23 9.65
C GLY A 472 2.53 -20.15 10.53
N THR A 473 3.86 -19.98 10.54
CA THR A 473 4.78 -20.97 11.14
C THR A 473 5.80 -20.37 12.11
N HIS A 474 5.86 -19.03 12.25
CA HIS A 474 6.76 -18.34 13.18
C HIS A 474 6.03 -17.44 14.20
N ASN A 475 6.64 -17.23 15.38
CA ASN A 475 6.01 -16.56 16.53
C ASN A 475 5.36 -15.18 16.25
N PRO A 476 6.04 -14.22 15.58
CA PRO A 476 5.45 -12.92 15.25
C PRO A 476 4.18 -12.99 14.38
N TRP A 477 3.89 -14.13 13.75
CA TRP A 477 2.64 -14.33 13.02
C TRP A 477 1.42 -14.46 13.94
N TRP A 478 1.60 -15.04 15.13
CA TRP A 478 0.52 -15.43 16.05
C TRP A 478 0.60 -14.82 17.45
N ASP A 479 1.69 -14.13 17.80
CA ASP A 479 1.93 -13.52 19.13
C ASP A 479 0.96 -12.36 19.49
N GLY A 480 0.15 -11.90 18.54
CA GLY A 480 -0.82 -10.82 18.71
C GLY A 480 -0.25 -9.40 18.65
N ARG A 481 1.05 -9.22 18.42
CA ARG A 481 1.68 -7.89 18.33
C ARG A 481 1.63 -7.30 16.93
N MET A 482 1.68 -8.16 15.91
CA MET A 482 1.61 -7.77 14.49
C MET A 482 0.22 -7.90 13.88
N ARG A 483 -0.79 -8.26 14.69
CA ARG A 483 -2.17 -8.47 14.22
C ARG A 483 -3.20 -7.78 15.09
N SER A 484 -4.30 -7.34 14.47
CA SER A 484 -5.38 -6.63 15.15
C SER A 484 -6.23 -7.50 16.10
N ASN A 485 -6.18 -8.83 15.98
CA ASN A 485 -7.00 -9.75 16.76
C ASN A 485 -6.25 -11.04 17.13
N GLY A 486 -5.13 -10.91 17.85
CA GLY A 486 -4.33 -12.05 18.30
C GLY A 486 -3.68 -12.77 17.13
N ASN A 487 -4.10 -14.00 16.83
CA ASN A 487 -3.55 -14.79 15.73
C ASN A 487 -4.29 -14.62 14.39
N ARG A 488 -5.16 -13.61 14.27
CA ARG A 488 -5.93 -13.33 13.03
C ARG A 488 -6.22 -11.84 12.88
N GLY A 489 -6.80 -11.46 11.75
CA GLY A 489 -7.20 -10.08 11.45
C GLY A 489 -6.13 -9.31 10.68
N LEU A 490 -6.20 -7.97 10.77
CA LEU A 490 -5.34 -7.07 9.99
C LEU A 490 -3.89 -7.22 10.41
N TRP A 491 -2.98 -7.27 9.44
CA TRP A 491 -1.56 -7.08 9.67
C TRP A 491 -1.27 -5.61 9.98
N LEU A 492 -0.49 -5.36 11.03
CA LEU A 492 -0.26 -4.01 11.56
C LEU A 492 1.09 -3.41 11.15
N GLY A 493 1.86 -4.11 10.31
CA GLY A 493 3.15 -3.64 9.80
C GLY A 493 3.02 -2.59 8.69
N ASP A 494 3.99 -1.68 8.64
CA ASP A 494 4.00 -0.50 7.77
C ASP A 494 4.41 -0.88 6.34
N ARG A 495 5.38 -1.78 6.19
CA ARG A 495 5.99 -2.13 4.90
C ARG A 495 5.02 -2.93 4.04
N ALA A 496 4.41 -3.99 4.59
CA ALA A 496 3.43 -4.78 3.84
C ALA A 496 2.21 -3.92 3.46
N THR A 497 1.80 -3.01 4.34
CA THR A 497 0.74 -2.04 4.07
C THR A 497 1.12 -1.09 2.94
N ALA A 498 2.34 -0.54 2.93
CA ALA A 498 2.82 0.37 1.89
C ALA A 498 2.86 -0.31 0.51
N VAL A 499 3.42 -1.52 0.44
CA VAL A 499 3.46 -2.33 -0.79
C VAL A 499 2.04 -2.59 -1.31
N LEU A 500 1.11 -3.00 -0.44
CA LEU A 500 -0.26 -3.27 -0.83
C LEU A 500 -0.98 -2.02 -1.33
N ARG A 501 -0.85 -0.88 -0.64
CA ARG A 501 -1.50 0.38 -1.04
C ARG A 501 -0.96 0.93 -2.35
N PHE A 502 0.34 0.80 -2.59
CA PHE A 502 0.93 1.08 -3.90
C PHE A 502 0.33 0.16 -4.98
N TRP A 503 0.26 -1.14 -4.70
CA TRP A 503 -0.22 -2.10 -5.68
C TRP A 503 -1.69 -1.91 -6.02
N GLU A 504 -2.55 -1.71 -5.01
CA GLU A 504 -4.00 -1.49 -5.19
C GLU A 504 -4.37 -0.09 -5.67
N ASP A 505 -3.42 0.85 -5.66
CA ASP A 505 -3.70 2.29 -5.83
C ASP A 505 -4.78 2.82 -4.87
N ASP A 506 -4.77 2.31 -3.63
CA ASP A 506 -5.77 2.62 -2.60
C ASP A 506 -5.08 2.84 -1.26
N ASN A 507 -5.15 4.07 -0.73
CA ASN A 507 -4.54 4.45 0.54
C ASN A 507 -5.25 3.85 1.77
N THR A 508 -6.38 3.17 1.59
CA THR A 508 -7.12 2.47 2.64
C THR A 508 -6.94 0.97 2.60
N ALA A 509 -6.25 0.42 1.58
CA ALA A 509 -6.02 -1.01 1.46
C ALA A 509 -5.28 -1.57 2.69
N THR A 510 -5.72 -2.75 3.13
CA THR A 510 -5.19 -3.45 4.31
C THR A 510 -4.96 -4.92 4.02
N LEU A 511 -3.86 -5.47 4.53
CA LEU A 511 -3.60 -6.90 4.54
C LEU A 511 -4.31 -7.55 5.73
N THR A 512 -5.02 -8.64 5.51
CA THR A 512 -5.67 -9.45 6.56
C THR A 512 -5.12 -10.87 6.52
N GLY A 513 -5.40 -11.66 7.55
CA GLY A 513 -5.04 -13.07 7.55
C GLY A 513 -5.65 -13.83 8.71
N ASP A 514 -5.50 -15.15 8.64
CA ASP A 514 -5.81 -16.04 9.74
C ASP A 514 -4.51 -16.54 10.39
N HIS A 515 -4.62 -17.58 11.23
CA HIS A 515 -3.48 -18.18 11.92
C HIS A 515 -2.44 -18.83 11.00
N ILE A 516 -2.74 -19.05 9.73
CA ILE A 516 -1.89 -19.71 8.73
C ILE A 516 -1.67 -18.78 7.52
N HIS A 517 -2.71 -18.14 7.03
CA HIS A 517 -2.77 -17.52 5.70
C HIS A 517 -2.88 -15.99 5.73
N PHE A 518 -2.66 -15.36 4.57
CA PHE A 518 -2.95 -13.93 4.37
C PHE A 518 -3.73 -13.66 3.08
N TRP A 519 -4.42 -12.52 3.07
CA TRP A 519 -5.13 -11.97 1.92
C TRP A 519 -5.00 -10.44 1.88
N PRO A 520 -5.11 -9.82 0.70
CA PRO A 520 -5.11 -10.46 -0.62
C PRO A 520 -3.73 -11.06 -0.98
N TYR A 521 -3.68 -11.81 -2.10
CA TYR A 521 -2.44 -12.30 -2.72
C TYR A 521 -1.65 -13.40 -1.99
N GLY A 522 -2.25 -14.10 -1.02
CA GLY A 522 -1.62 -15.26 -0.36
C GLY A 522 -1.56 -16.54 -1.20
N ILE A 523 -2.38 -16.66 -2.25
CA ILE A 523 -2.52 -17.84 -3.12
C ILE A 523 -2.86 -19.10 -2.28
N ASN A 524 -3.90 -18.99 -1.46
CA ASN A 524 -4.26 -19.98 -0.43
C ASN A 524 -4.97 -21.23 -0.99
N GLY A 525 -5.15 -21.30 -2.31
CA GLY A 525 -5.64 -22.47 -3.01
C GLY A 525 -5.42 -22.37 -4.52
N ALA A 526 -5.49 -23.50 -5.22
CA ALA A 526 -5.21 -23.55 -6.66
C ALA A 526 -6.12 -22.66 -7.52
N HIS A 527 -7.31 -22.31 -7.02
CA HIS A 527 -8.25 -21.40 -7.70
C HIS A 527 -7.88 -19.92 -7.57
N GLU A 528 -7.00 -19.56 -6.63
CA GLU A 528 -6.46 -18.21 -6.47
C GLU A 528 -5.22 -17.97 -7.35
N ASP A 529 -4.65 -19.03 -7.96
CA ASP A 529 -3.49 -18.95 -8.87
C ASP A 529 -3.94 -18.71 -10.32
N ASP A 530 -3.92 -17.45 -10.74
CA ASP A 530 -4.24 -17.03 -12.10
C ASP A 530 -3.09 -17.20 -13.10
N GLY A 531 -1.90 -17.64 -12.65
CA GLY A 531 -0.74 -17.85 -13.51
C GLY A 531 -0.03 -16.57 -13.97
N SER A 532 -0.41 -15.39 -13.47
CA SER A 532 0.12 -14.11 -13.94
C SER A 532 1.41 -13.70 -13.23
N ASP A 533 2.31 -13.05 -13.96
CA ASP A 533 3.49 -12.40 -13.38
C ASP A 533 3.09 -11.37 -12.31
N ALA A 534 1.98 -10.65 -12.53
CA ALA A 534 1.47 -9.66 -11.59
C ALA A 534 1.20 -10.26 -10.20
N LEU A 535 0.50 -11.41 -10.14
CA LEU A 535 0.20 -12.12 -8.90
C LEU A 535 1.49 -12.60 -8.20
N TYR A 536 2.43 -13.17 -8.97
CA TYR A 536 3.68 -13.71 -8.43
C TYR A 536 4.61 -12.61 -7.91
N ILE A 537 4.61 -11.44 -8.56
CA ILE A 537 5.35 -10.26 -8.15
C ILE A 537 4.82 -9.74 -6.82
N ILE A 538 3.51 -9.46 -6.72
CA ILE A 538 2.95 -8.86 -5.50
C ILE A 538 3.02 -9.80 -4.32
N GLN A 539 2.83 -11.10 -4.52
CA GLN A 539 2.97 -12.08 -3.45
C GLN A 539 4.39 -12.06 -2.87
N SER A 540 5.41 -12.07 -3.73
CA SER A 540 6.82 -12.05 -3.30
C SER A 540 7.17 -10.74 -2.58
N LEU A 541 6.70 -9.60 -3.09
CA LEU A 541 6.92 -8.29 -2.47
C LEU A 541 6.23 -8.17 -1.11
N ILE A 542 5.01 -8.71 -0.96
CA ILE A 542 4.32 -8.75 0.33
C ILE A 542 5.10 -9.62 1.32
N VAL A 543 5.58 -10.81 0.91
CA VAL A 543 6.34 -11.70 1.81
C VAL A 543 7.67 -11.07 2.24
N GLN A 544 8.38 -10.41 1.33
CA GLN A 544 9.53 -9.58 1.69
C GLN A 544 9.15 -8.53 2.74
N ALA A 545 8.09 -7.77 2.49
CA ALA A 545 7.66 -6.68 3.38
C ALA A 545 7.16 -7.17 4.75
N LEU A 546 6.54 -8.36 4.83
CA LEU A 546 6.23 -9.04 6.10
C LEU A 546 7.53 -9.32 6.89
N GLY A 547 8.59 -9.69 6.18
CA GLY A 547 9.94 -9.84 6.73
C GLY A 547 10.49 -8.56 7.35
N GLU A 548 10.35 -7.45 6.61
CA GLU A 548 10.77 -6.11 7.04
C GLU A 548 9.97 -5.59 8.25
N ASP A 549 8.71 -5.99 8.34
CA ASP A 549 7.81 -5.62 9.43
C ASP A 549 8.10 -6.38 10.74
N GLY A 550 8.80 -7.52 10.69
CA GLY A 550 9.17 -8.27 11.90
C GLY A 550 9.13 -9.80 11.79
N LEU A 551 8.70 -10.37 10.66
CA LEU A 551 8.56 -11.82 10.49
C LEU A 551 9.87 -12.44 9.98
N PRO A 552 10.67 -13.17 10.78
CA PRO A 552 11.98 -13.62 10.34
C PRO A 552 11.87 -14.72 9.27
N PRO A 553 12.42 -14.51 8.05
CA PRO A 553 12.23 -15.46 6.96
C PRO A 553 13.18 -16.67 6.96
N SER A 554 14.29 -16.60 7.71
CA SER A 554 15.37 -17.59 7.66
C SER A 554 15.84 -18.05 9.04
N GLY A 555 14.98 -17.93 10.06
CA GLY A 555 15.41 -17.94 11.46
C GLY A 555 16.05 -16.62 11.87
N GLY A 556 16.22 -16.41 13.18
CA GLY A 556 16.82 -15.17 13.70
C GLY A 556 15.82 -14.01 13.72
N PHE A 557 16.17 -12.91 13.05
CA PHE A 557 15.48 -11.63 13.19
C PHE A 557 14.83 -11.11 11.89
N ALA A 558 14.10 -10.00 12.02
CA ALA A 558 13.44 -9.30 10.92
C ALA A 558 14.41 -8.91 9.78
N THR A 559 13.90 -8.87 8.55
CA THR A 559 14.67 -8.52 7.36
C THR A 559 15.03 -7.03 7.36
N PRO A 560 16.32 -6.65 7.23
CA PRO A 560 16.70 -5.25 7.09
C PRO A 560 16.13 -4.60 5.83
N ALA A 561 15.79 -3.32 5.90
CA ALA A 561 15.10 -2.60 4.82
C ALA A 561 15.47 -1.12 4.73
N TYR A 562 15.24 -0.52 3.55
CA TYR A 562 15.23 0.93 3.39
C TYR A 562 13.93 1.53 3.96
N SER A 563 13.81 1.55 5.29
CA SER A 563 12.65 2.03 6.08
C SER A 563 12.68 3.53 6.44
N PHE A 564 13.80 4.21 6.22
CA PHE A 564 13.97 5.65 6.45
C PHE A 564 14.58 6.31 5.21
N GLU A 565 13.80 7.19 4.60
CA GLU A 565 14.15 7.91 3.37
C GLU A 565 15.18 9.03 3.67
N GLN A 566 16.42 8.63 3.93
CA GLN A 566 17.52 9.56 4.20
C GLN A 566 17.91 10.34 2.93
N GLU A 567 18.28 11.61 3.07
CA GLU A 567 18.87 12.44 2.01
C GLU A 567 20.37 12.65 2.20
N ASP A 568 21.12 12.55 1.10
CA ASP A 568 22.58 12.61 1.14
C ASP A 568 23.04 13.98 1.62
N ASN A 569 23.96 14.01 2.58
CA ASN A 569 24.47 15.21 3.26
C ASN A 569 23.43 16.01 4.06
N GLN A 570 22.20 15.51 4.21
CA GLN A 570 21.20 16.12 5.09
C GLN A 570 21.64 15.97 6.55
N ARG A 571 21.36 17.01 7.34
CA ARG A 571 21.56 17.04 8.78
C ARG A 571 20.31 16.51 9.48
N TYR A 572 20.50 15.54 10.36
CA TYR A 572 19.47 14.91 11.16
C TYR A 572 19.74 15.08 12.66
N TYR A 573 18.65 15.09 13.42
CA TYR A 573 18.61 15.22 14.87
C TYR A 573 17.92 14.01 15.46
N LEU A 574 18.58 13.38 16.44
CA LEU A 574 18.07 12.18 17.10
C LEU A 574 17.43 12.57 18.44
N LYS A 575 16.18 12.19 18.65
CA LYS A 575 15.44 12.34 19.92
C LYS A 575 14.83 11.02 20.35
N ASN A 576 14.64 10.78 21.64
CA ASN A 576 13.94 9.59 22.10
C ASN A 576 12.42 9.73 21.93
N GLU A 577 11.71 8.66 21.60
CA GLU A 577 10.26 8.68 21.48
C GLU A 577 9.56 8.81 22.83
N ALA A 578 10.16 8.42 23.96
CA ALA A 578 9.50 8.52 25.26
C ALA A 578 9.44 9.97 25.78
N ILE A 579 8.28 10.39 26.32
CA ILE A 579 8.08 11.77 26.81
C ILE A 579 8.96 12.01 28.05
N GLU A 580 9.06 11.01 28.92
CA GLU A 580 9.87 10.96 30.13
C GLU A 580 11.38 11.09 29.85
N ASN A 581 11.82 10.75 28.62
CA ASN A 581 13.19 10.93 28.15
C ASN A 581 13.41 12.26 27.40
N GLY A 582 12.47 13.19 27.57
CA GLY A 582 12.56 14.55 27.04
C GLY A 582 12.45 14.63 25.52
N ARG A 583 11.55 13.83 24.91
CA ARG A 583 11.21 13.80 23.47
C ARG A 583 11.27 15.15 22.73
N TYR A 584 10.91 16.25 23.39
CA TYR A 584 10.81 17.56 22.75
C TYR A 584 12.06 18.43 22.90
N SER A 585 12.88 18.23 23.93
CA SER A 585 14.00 19.12 24.28
C SER A 585 15.37 18.42 24.33
N MET A 586 15.39 17.09 24.39
CA MET A 586 16.62 16.31 24.53
C MET A 586 17.08 15.77 23.18
N PHE A 587 18.37 15.90 22.92
CA PHE A 587 19.03 15.46 21.70
C PHE A 587 20.16 14.50 22.01
N VAL A 588 20.37 13.48 21.16
CA VAL A 588 21.54 12.62 21.26
C VAL A 588 22.77 13.42 20.84
N THR A 589 23.74 13.51 21.76
CA THR A 589 24.98 14.25 21.59
C THR A 589 26.17 13.35 21.86
N GLU A 590 27.20 13.48 21.03
CA GLU A 590 28.50 12.86 21.29
C GLU A 590 29.26 13.63 22.39
N GLN A 591 29.86 12.88 23.32
CA GLN A 591 30.73 13.39 24.37
C GLN A 591 32.21 13.23 23.99
N LYS A 592 33.09 13.98 24.67
CA LYS A 592 34.54 14.00 24.38
C LYS A 592 35.24 12.65 24.57
N ASP A 593 34.67 11.75 25.35
CA ASP A 593 35.19 10.40 25.65
C ASP A 593 34.59 9.31 24.74
N GLY A 594 33.85 9.69 23.69
CA GLY A 594 33.18 8.79 22.77
C GLY A 594 31.91 8.14 23.33
N CYS A 595 31.41 8.59 24.49
CA CYS A 595 30.09 8.19 24.99
C CYS A 595 28.98 9.02 24.33
N LEU A 596 27.77 8.46 24.26
CA LEU A 596 26.57 9.18 23.84
C LEU A 596 25.74 9.61 25.06
N ALA A 597 25.12 10.79 25.00
CA ALA A 597 24.20 11.26 26.04
C ALA A 597 23.04 12.06 25.46
N LEU A 598 21.89 12.03 26.14
CA LEU A 598 20.81 12.98 25.90
C LEU A 598 21.16 14.31 26.55
N LYS A 599 21.11 15.39 25.78
CA LYS A 599 21.36 16.75 26.28
C LYS A 599 20.20 17.67 25.94
N GLU A 600 19.78 18.45 26.91
CA GLU A 600 18.78 19.49 26.70
C GLU A 600 19.37 20.62 25.87
N LEU A 601 18.73 20.94 24.75
CA LEU A 601 19.10 22.06 23.87
C LEU A 601 17.82 22.75 23.40
N SER A 602 17.86 24.07 23.20
CA SER A 602 16.79 24.75 22.47
C SER A 602 16.87 24.42 20.97
N SER A 603 15.76 24.60 20.24
CA SER A 603 15.77 24.42 18.78
C SER A 603 16.70 25.42 18.07
N GLU A 604 17.01 26.57 18.67
CA GLU A 604 17.99 27.51 18.11
C GLU A 604 19.42 27.03 18.38
N ASP A 605 19.71 26.60 19.60
CA ASP A 605 21.06 26.15 19.99
C ASP A 605 21.47 24.89 19.22
N VAL A 606 20.54 23.95 19.00
CA VAL A 606 20.85 22.69 18.33
C VAL A 606 21.30 22.87 16.88
N LEU A 607 20.79 23.89 16.18
CA LEU A 607 21.13 24.16 14.78
C LEU A 607 22.59 24.59 14.60
N THR A 608 23.23 25.05 15.68
CA THR A 608 24.64 25.46 15.70
C THR A 608 25.54 24.46 16.42
N ASN A 609 24.97 23.37 16.95
CA ASN A 609 25.70 22.35 17.70
C ASN A 609 25.92 21.11 16.84
N ASP A 610 27.05 21.08 16.13
CA ASP A 610 27.40 19.96 15.26
C ASP A 610 27.57 18.63 16.02
N SER A 611 27.87 18.65 17.33
CA SER A 611 27.94 17.42 18.15
C SER A 611 26.57 16.80 18.45
N ALA A 612 25.49 17.55 18.25
CA ALA A 612 24.09 17.08 18.34
C ALA A 612 23.50 16.68 16.97
N THR A 613 24.32 16.75 15.91
CA THR A 613 23.88 16.64 14.53
C THR A 613 24.52 15.43 13.87
N TRP A 614 23.74 14.72 13.04
CA TRP A 614 24.13 13.44 12.45
C TRP A 614 23.86 13.41 10.94
N HIS A 615 24.75 12.79 10.19
CA HIS A 615 24.47 12.29 8.85
C HIS A 615 24.03 10.84 8.95
N VAL A 616 22.93 10.50 8.28
CA VAL A 616 22.41 9.12 8.21
C VAL A 616 22.82 8.56 6.87
N ILE A 617 23.47 7.40 6.87
CA ILE A 617 24.01 6.79 5.65
C ILE A 617 23.41 5.39 5.51
N PHE A 618 22.82 5.09 4.36
CA PHE A 618 22.27 3.76 4.07
C PHE A 618 23.30 2.89 3.36
N ASN A 619 23.56 1.71 3.91
CA ASN A 619 24.35 0.65 3.28
C ASN A 619 23.40 -0.29 2.52
N ALA A 620 23.39 -0.18 1.19
CA ALA A 620 22.49 -0.95 0.35
C ALA A 620 22.78 -2.47 0.33
N GLU A 621 24.04 -2.88 0.49
CA GLU A 621 24.43 -4.29 0.48
C GLU A 621 23.87 -5.06 1.68
N LYS A 622 23.81 -4.41 2.84
CA LYS A 622 23.28 -5.01 4.08
C LYS A 622 21.87 -4.54 4.42
N SER A 623 21.39 -3.50 3.73
CA SER A 623 20.13 -2.80 4.05
C SER A 623 20.08 -2.27 5.49
N LEU A 624 21.21 -1.72 5.97
CA LEU A 624 21.40 -1.17 7.32
C LEU A 624 21.86 0.29 7.27
N TYR A 625 21.80 1.00 8.40
CA TYR A 625 22.12 2.42 8.50
C TYR A 625 23.32 2.67 9.42
N SER A 626 24.14 3.66 9.09
CA SER A 626 25.12 4.23 10.03
C SER A 626 24.81 5.71 10.31
N PHE A 627 25.25 6.17 11.47
CA PHE A 627 25.00 7.52 11.98
C PHE A 627 26.33 8.19 12.26
N LYS A 628 26.72 9.15 11.41
CA LYS A 628 28.00 9.86 11.50
C LYS A 628 27.81 11.23 12.13
N ASN A 629 28.50 11.51 13.23
CA ASN A 629 28.45 12.81 13.89
C ASN A 629 29.08 13.89 13.02
N VAL A 630 28.46 15.07 12.94
CA VAL A 630 28.93 16.17 12.09
C VAL A 630 30.20 16.83 12.65
N ALA A 631 30.34 16.94 13.98
CA ALA A 631 31.48 17.63 14.59
C ALA A 631 32.78 16.81 14.54
N THR A 632 32.69 15.50 14.78
CA THR A 632 33.87 14.63 14.95
C THR A 632 34.12 13.76 13.72
N GLY A 633 33.09 13.47 12.92
CA GLY A 633 33.15 12.43 11.89
C GLY A 633 33.09 10.99 12.42
N HIS A 634 32.97 10.80 13.74
CA HIS A 634 32.79 9.47 14.32
C HIS A 634 31.41 8.89 13.99
N VAL A 635 31.31 7.57 13.99
CA VAL A 635 30.05 6.83 13.80
C VAL A 635 29.56 6.25 15.12
N ILE A 636 28.24 6.16 15.28
CA ILE A 636 27.65 5.34 16.36
C ILE A 636 28.05 3.88 16.14
N THR A 637 28.45 3.19 17.21
CA THR A 637 28.89 1.80 17.21
C THR A 637 28.38 1.06 18.46
N TYR A 638 28.06 -0.23 18.31
CA TYR A 638 27.74 -1.11 19.43
C TYR A 638 29.01 -1.79 19.97
N ASP A 639 29.39 -1.48 21.20
CA ASP A 639 30.50 -2.14 21.86
C ASP A 639 30.04 -3.46 22.47
N THR A 640 30.43 -4.57 21.84
CA THR A 640 30.09 -5.94 22.25
C THR A 640 30.67 -6.34 23.61
N HIS A 641 31.77 -5.73 24.06
CA HIS A 641 32.40 -6.06 25.35
C HIS A 641 31.63 -5.46 26.53
N THR A 642 31.15 -4.23 26.36
CA THR A 642 30.43 -3.49 27.40
C THR A 642 28.91 -3.51 27.19
N SER A 643 28.44 -4.08 26.08
CA SER A 643 27.03 -4.05 25.66
C SER A 643 26.47 -2.62 25.66
N SER A 644 27.21 -1.66 25.12
CA SER A 644 26.87 -0.23 25.15
C SER A 644 26.92 0.43 23.77
N MET A 645 26.16 1.52 23.57
CA MET A 645 26.26 2.35 22.38
C MET A 645 27.31 3.45 22.60
N ARG A 646 28.29 3.55 21.69
CA ARG A 646 29.40 4.49 21.74
C ARG A 646 29.59 5.17 20.38
N THR A 647 30.54 6.08 20.28
CA THR A 647 31.05 6.60 19.02
C THR A 647 32.52 6.23 18.81
N GLY A 648 32.95 6.10 17.55
CA GLY A 648 34.33 5.83 17.18
C GLY A 648 34.64 6.16 15.72
N GLU A 649 35.92 6.02 15.35
CA GLU A 649 36.40 6.27 13.97
C GLU A 649 35.70 5.37 12.94
N ALA A 650 35.52 5.89 11.73
CA ALA A 650 34.87 5.16 10.64
C ALA A 650 35.81 4.15 9.95
N ASP A 651 37.13 4.35 10.02
CA ASP A 651 38.13 3.51 9.34
C ASP A 651 38.31 2.17 10.07
N GLY A 652 37.82 1.08 9.45
CA GLY A 652 37.81 -0.27 10.00
C GLY A 652 36.43 -0.81 10.40
N ALA A 653 35.35 -0.13 9.99
CA ALA A 653 33.96 -0.46 10.29
C ALA A 653 33.63 -1.98 10.27
N THR A 654 33.42 -2.54 11.47
CA THR A 654 32.78 -3.85 11.67
C THR A 654 31.26 -3.71 11.50
N ASP A 655 30.52 -4.82 11.52
CA ASP A 655 29.05 -4.80 11.45
C ASP A 655 28.40 -4.08 12.65
N ASP A 656 29.19 -3.76 13.68
CA ASP A 656 28.75 -3.07 14.88
C ASP A 656 28.42 -1.58 14.68
N VAL A 657 28.84 -0.99 13.55
CA VAL A 657 28.48 0.40 13.19
C VAL A 657 27.20 0.51 12.36
N LEU A 658 26.58 -0.63 12.03
CA LEU A 658 25.41 -0.72 11.17
C LEU A 658 24.18 -1.13 11.98
N PHE A 659 23.11 -0.38 11.83
CA PHE A 659 21.88 -0.54 12.58
C PHE A 659 20.71 -0.83 11.67
N HIS A 660 19.92 -1.84 12.02
CA HIS A 660 18.63 -2.10 11.41
C HIS A 660 17.63 -1.11 12.01
N LEU A 661 17.05 -0.26 11.16
CA LEU A 661 15.96 0.62 11.55
C LEU A 661 14.61 -0.05 11.28
N MET A 662 13.88 -0.37 12.35
CA MET A 662 12.48 -0.78 12.27
C MET A 662 11.60 0.38 12.71
N ARG A 663 10.59 0.73 11.91
CA ARG A 663 9.70 1.86 12.20
C ARG A 663 8.59 1.46 13.17
N GLY A 664 8.30 2.30 14.15
CA GLY A 664 7.15 2.17 15.04
C GLY A 664 5.82 2.25 14.29
N ARG A 665 4.75 1.67 14.86
CA ARG A 665 3.41 1.64 14.25
C ARG A 665 2.53 2.83 14.57
N LYS A 666 2.88 3.61 15.60
CA LYS A 666 2.08 4.74 16.07
C LYS A 666 2.78 6.06 15.79
N ASP A 667 2.01 7.01 15.28
CA ASP A 667 2.44 8.39 15.19
C ASP A 667 2.66 8.97 16.59
N VAL A 668 3.74 9.72 16.72
CA VAL A 668 4.28 10.17 18.02
C VAL A 668 3.58 11.42 18.50
N VAL A 669 3.14 12.26 17.56
CA VAL A 669 2.32 13.45 17.79
C VAL A 669 1.06 13.34 16.95
N GLU A 670 -0.08 13.63 17.57
CA GLU A 670 -1.38 13.64 16.89
C GLU A 670 -1.38 14.60 15.71
N GLY A 671 -1.90 14.17 14.56
CA GLY A 671 -1.88 14.96 13.33
C GLY A 671 -0.52 15.03 12.61
N SER A 672 0.49 14.28 13.06
CA SER A 672 1.78 14.12 12.36
C SER A 672 1.95 12.69 11.82
N SER A 673 2.88 12.49 10.88
CA SER A 673 3.30 11.17 10.36
C SER A 673 4.62 10.67 10.98
N VAL A 674 5.10 11.36 12.01
CA VAL A 674 6.40 11.12 12.62
C VAL A 674 6.29 9.91 13.55
N ARG A 675 7.17 8.93 13.34
CA ARG A 675 7.26 7.71 14.14
C ARG A 675 8.69 7.48 14.57
N GLY A 676 8.88 6.89 15.74
CA GLY A 676 10.21 6.49 16.19
C GLY A 676 10.67 5.19 15.53
N TYR A 677 11.99 5.00 15.49
CA TYR A 677 12.65 3.85 14.94
C TYR A 677 13.44 3.14 16.03
N TRP A 678 13.34 1.81 16.09
CA TRP A 678 14.32 1.04 16.84
C TRP A 678 15.66 1.13 16.10
N MET A 679 16.74 1.44 16.83
CA MET A 679 18.11 1.35 16.32
C MET A 679 18.71 0.03 16.81
N ILE A 680 18.65 -0.99 15.95
CA ILE A 680 18.91 -2.38 16.31
C ILE A 680 20.30 -2.78 15.84
N HIS A 681 21.15 -3.26 16.75
CA HIS A 681 22.38 -3.95 16.38
C HIS A 681 22.00 -5.37 15.94
N ASN A 682 22.01 -5.61 14.63
CA ASN A 682 21.55 -6.86 14.05
C ASN A 682 22.70 -7.87 13.96
N ASP A 683 22.86 -8.67 15.01
CA ASP A 683 23.84 -9.76 15.10
C ASP A 683 23.28 -11.11 14.60
N GLY A 684 22.09 -11.11 13.99
CA GLY A 684 21.38 -12.31 13.55
C GLY A 684 20.66 -13.07 14.66
N SER A 685 20.73 -12.63 15.92
CA SER A 685 20.00 -13.26 17.03
C SER A 685 18.49 -12.97 16.98
N GLU A 686 17.67 -13.87 17.53
CA GLU A 686 16.21 -13.66 17.64
C GLU A 686 15.83 -12.53 18.61
N SER A 687 16.76 -12.08 19.45
CA SER A 687 16.54 -11.08 20.50
C SER A 687 17.69 -10.06 20.53
N PRO A 688 17.86 -9.28 19.45
CA PRO A 688 18.99 -8.39 19.29
C PRO A 688 18.95 -7.23 20.29
N LYS A 689 20.09 -6.55 20.42
CA LYS A 689 20.22 -5.35 21.26
C LYS A 689 19.82 -4.10 20.51
N VAL A 690 19.21 -3.17 21.23
CA VAL A 690 18.74 -1.89 20.71
C VAL A 690 19.21 -0.74 21.57
N MET A 691 19.40 0.43 20.96
CA MET A 691 19.65 1.66 21.71
C MET A 691 18.39 2.04 22.51
N SER A 692 18.55 2.32 23.80
CA SER A 692 17.45 2.69 24.71
C SER A 692 17.85 3.90 25.55
N ALA A 693 16.89 4.51 26.24
CA ALA A 693 17.15 5.55 27.22
C ALA A 693 16.43 5.26 28.54
N GLU A 694 17.09 5.61 29.65
CA GLU A 694 16.57 5.46 31.01
C GLU A 694 16.79 6.75 31.81
N ASN A 695 15.95 6.95 32.84
CA ASN A 695 16.07 8.03 33.83
C ASN A 695 16.14 9.44 33.23
N GLY A 696 15.52 9.69 32.07
CA GLY A 696 15.40 11.04 31.51
C GLY A 696 16.63 11.57 30.75
N SER A 697 17.81 10.94 30.89
CA SER A 697 19.06 11.47 30.31
C SER A 697 20.12 10.43 29.91
N THR A 698 20.02 9.18 30.36
CA THR A 698 21.10 8.18 30.16
C THR A 698 20.79 7.29 28.97
N LEU A 699 21.70 7.21 28.01
CA LEU A 699 21.63 6.19 26.94
C LEU A 699 22.09 4.84 27.47
N THR A 700 21.32 3.80 27.16
CA THR A 700 21.57 2.42 27.54
C THR A 700 21.33 1.50 26.34
N THR A 701 21.48 0.20 26.54
CA THR A 701 21.03 -0.82 25.60
C THR A 701 19.97 -1.68 26.25
N ALA A 702 19.01 -2.15 25.46
CA ALA A 702 17.97 -3.06 25.89
C ALA A 702 17.85 -4.23 24.91
N THR A 703 17.17 -5.30 25.33
CA THR A 703 16.73 -6.34 24.39
C THR A 703 15.52 -5.81 23.61
N TYR A 704 15.51 -6.03 22.30
CA TYR A 704 14.43 -5.59 21.41
C TYR A 704 13.03 -5.98 21.91
N ASN A 705 12.11 -5.02 21.89
CA ASN A 705 10.70 -5.22 22.22
C ASN A 705 9.80 -4.57 21.16
N LEU A 706 9.10 -5.41 20.38
CA LEU A 706 8.12 -5.01 19.35
C LEU A 706 6.84 -4.34 19.91
N GLY A 707 6.71 -4.19 21.23
CA GLY A 707 5.56 -3.56 21.89
C GLY A 707 5.40 -2.08 21.53
N ASN A 708 4.16 -1.62 21.34
CA ASN A 708 3.87 -0.20 21.09
C ASN A 708 4.24 0.69 22.29
N ASP A 709 4.31 0.12 23.48
CA ASP A 709 4.71 0.75 24.75
C ASP A 709 6.23 0.83 24.94
N ALA A 710 7.04 0.17 24.09
CA ALA A 710 8.51 0.23 24.14
C ALA A 710 9.09 1.56 23.61
N THR A 711 8.50 2.70 23.97
CA THR A 711 8.87 4.06 23.51
C THR A 711 10.31 4.43 23.86
N ALA A 712 10.83 3.96 25.00
CA ALA A 712 12.21 4.19 25.41
C ALA A 712 13.27 3.61 24.44
N GLN A 713 12.90 2.59 23.66
CA GLN A 713 13.79 1.94 22.68
C GLN A 713 13.73 2.57 21.28
N ARG A 714 12.84 3.55 21.07
CA ARG A 714 12.59 4.13 19.75
C ARG A 714 13.08 5.57 19.67
N TRP A 715 13.61 5.92 18.51
CA TRP A 715 14.30 7.17 18.26
C TRP A 715 13.68 7.90 17.07
N LEU A 716 13.33 9.16 17.26
CA LEU A 716 12.92 10.06 16.20
C LEU A 716 14.17 10.50 15.44
N ILE A 717 14.17 10.33 14.13
CA ILE A 717 15.22 10.78 13.23
C ILE A 717 14.62 11.94 12.42
N LEU A 718 15.03 13.17 12.75
CA LEU A 718 14.33 14.38 12.32
C LEU A 718 15.23 15.28 11.49
N ASP A 719 14.78 15.74 10.33
CA ASP A 719 15.36 16.93 9.71
C ASP A 719 14.92 18.20 10.46
N LYS A 720 15.48 19.35 10.09
CA LYS A 720 15.18 20.64 10.71
C LYS A 720 13.69 20.98 10.68
N ASN A 721 13.03 20.87 9.53
CA ASN A 721 11.65 21.30 9.35
C ASN A 721 10.71 20.40 10.15
N THR A 722 10.93 19.09 10.09
CA THR A 722 10.15 18.10 10.84
C THR A 722 10.32 18.31 12.35
N MET A 723 11.55 18.56 12.82
CA MET A 723 11.83 18.87 14.22
C MET A 723 11.07 20.13 14.69
N GLU A 724 11.15 21.23 13.95
CA GLU A 724 10.48 22.49 14.29
C GLU A 724 8.96 22.34 14.32
N SER A 725 8.39 21.59 13.37
CA SER A 725 6.94 21.32 13.31
C SER A 725 6.45 20.52 14.52
N ILE A 726 7.15 19.46 14.90
CA ILE A 726 6.83 18.64 16.08
C ILE A 726 6.87 19.50 17.34
N GLU A 727 7.92 20.31 17.49
CA GLU A 727 8.07 21.14 18.68
C GLU A 727 6.98 22.22 18.77
N MET A 728 6.60 22.81 17.63
CA MET A 728 5.51 23.79 17.57
C MET A 728 4.17 23.18 17.97
N GLN A 729 3.84 21.99 17.44
CA GLN A 729 2.60 21.29 17.78
C GLN A 729 2.58 20.92 19.26
N ALA A 730 3.69 20.39 19.79
CA ALA A 730 3.80 20.06 21.21
C ALA A 730 3.66 21.30 22.13
N LYS A 731 4.23 22.44 21.74
CA LYS A 731 4.04 23.71 22.48
C LYS A 731 2.57 24.10 22.54
N LYS A 732 1.85 23.97 21.42
CA LYS A 732 0.42 24.26 21.35
C LYS A 732 -0.39 23.33 22.27
N ASP A 733 -0.11 22.04 22.23
CA ASP A 733 -0.85 21.04 22.99
C ASP A 733 -0.60 21.16 24.49
N TYR A 734 0.65 21.27 24.93
CA TYR A 734 0.95 21.48 26.35
C TYR A 734 0.48 22.83 26.87
N SER A 735 0.52 23.88 26.03
CA SER A 735 -0.09 25.17 26.37
C SER A 735 -1.56 25.01 26.67
N LYS A 736 -2.31 24.39 25.75
CA LYS A 736 -3.74 24.15 25.93
C LYS A 736 -4.03 23.27 27.14
N GLN A 737 -3.31 22.16 27.28
CA GLN A 737 -3.46 21.24 28.41
C GLN A 737 -3.23 21.94 29.74
N LEU A 738 -2.17 22.74 29.84
CA LEU A 738 -1.87 23.51 31.05
C LEU A 738 -2.96 24.53 31.33
N ASP A 739 -3.40 25.30 30.33
CA ASP A 739 -4.41 26.35 30.52
C ASP A 739 -5.77 25.72 30.94
N ASP A 740 -6.20 24.65 30.27
CA ASP A 740 -7.43 23.90 30.62
C ASP A 740 -7.34 23.31 32.03
N TYR A 741 -6.19 22.71 32.39
CA TYR A 741 -5.99 22.10 33.71
C TYR A 741 -5.92 23.17 34.81
N LEU A 742 -5.27 24.31 34.55
CA LEU A 742 -5.25 25.45 35.47
C LEU A 742 -6.66 25.98 35.76
N ASP A 743 -7.54 26.00 34.77
CA ASP A 743 -8.95 26.37 34.98
C ASP A 743 -9.71 25.31 35.77
N LEU A 744 -9.39 24.03 35.58
CA LEU A 744 -9.97 22.95 36.35
C LEU A 744 -9.56 22.98 37.83
N VAL A 745 -8.27 23.13 38.13
CA VAL A 745 -7.80 23.16 39.53
C VAL A 745 -8.28 24.41 40.28
N LYS A 746 -8.52 25.52 39.58
CA LYS A 746 -9.23 26.68 40.16
C LYS A 746 -10.65 26.31 40.59
N LYS A 747 -11.38 25.51 39.79
CA LYS A 747 -12.72 25.04 40.16
C LYS A 747 -12.67 24.15 41.40
N LEU A 748 -11.70 23.21 41.47
CA LEU A 748 -11.49 22.39 42.67
C LEU A 748 -11.26 23.27 43.90
N ARG A 749 -10.36 24.25 43.80
CA ARG A 749 -10.08 25.21 44.88
C ARG A 749 -11.31 26.02 45.32
N SER A 750 -12.27 26.25 44.42
CA SER A 750 -13.50 27.01 44.71
C SER A 750 -14.62 26.20 45.39
N THR A 751 -14.54 24.86 45.39
CA THR A 751 -15.50 24.00 46.11
C THR A 751 -15.45 24.33 47.61
N PRO A 752 -16.58 24.54 48.32
CA PRO A 752 -16.54 24.82 49.76
C PRO A 752 -15.92 23.68 50.57
N HIS A 753 -14.83 23.94 51.31
CA HIS A 753 -14.10 22.94 52.08
C HIS A 753 -13.56 23.48 53.40
N ARG A 754 -13.08 22.56 54.25
CA ARG A 754 -12.19 22.84 55.36
C ARG A 754 -10.78 22.38 55.01
N GLU A 755 -9.79 23.08 55.57
CA GLU A 755 -8.41 22.62 55.59
C GLU A 755 -8.25 21.54 56.67
N ASP A 756 -7.80 20.34 56.28
CA ASP A 756 -7.38 19.31 57.24
C ASP A 756 -5.97 19.63 57.79
N ILE A 757 -5.15 20.35 57.01
CA ILE A 757 -3.89 20.96 57.43
C ILE A 757 -3.94 22.47 57.23
N ALA A 758 -3.74 23.24 58.30
CA ALA A 758 -3.80 24.70 58.26
C ALA A 758 -2.78 25.30 57.27
N GLY A 759 -3.26 26.21 56.40
CA GLY A 759 -2.45 26.90 55.40
C GLY A 759 -2.37 26.22 54.04
N THR A 760 -3.11 25.13 53.83
CA THR A 760 -3.22 24.41 52.55
C THR A 760 -3.66 25.34 51.41
N ASP A 761 -4.67 26.17 51.63
CA ASP A 761 -5.19 27.13 50.66
C ASP A 761 -4.13 28.14 50.25
N LYS A 762 -3.45 28.72 51.23
CA LYS A 762 -2.39 29.70 51.01
C LYS A 762 -1.23 29.10 50.22
N ALA A 763 -0.89 27.84 50.49
CA ALA A 763 0.14 27.11 49.76
C ALA A 763 -0.29 26.84 48.30
N PHE A 764 -1.54 26.42 48.10
CA PHE A 764 -2.11 26.19 46.78
C PHE A 764 -2.15 27.48 45.95
N ASP A 765 -2.70 28.56 46.49
CA ASP A 765 -2.83 29.85 45.80
C ASP A 765 -1.45 30.41 45.40
N LYS A 766 -0.45 30.29 46.30
CA LYS A 766 0.94 30.67 46.01
C LYS A 766 1.55 29.81 44.89
N GLY A 767 1.34 28.50 44.94
CA GLY A 767 1.83 27.57 43.91
C GLY A 767 1.20 27.84 42.54
N LEU A 768 -0.10 28.11 42.52
CA LEU A 768 -0.85 28.40 41.31
C LEU A 768 -0.34 29.68 40.63
N GLU A 769 -0.10 30.75 41.39
CA GLU A 769 0.46 32.00 40.84
C GLU A 769 1.91 31.84 40.37
N ALA A 770 2.71 30.99 41.02
CA ALA A 770 4.06 30.67 40.57
C ALA A 770 4.07 29.93 39.22
N ILE A 771 3.12 29.00 39.01
CA ILE A 771 2.95 28.30 37.73
C ILE A 771 2.49 29.27 36.64
N LYS A 772 1.48 30.10 36.91
CA LYS A 772 1.00 31.12 35.94
C LYS A 772 2.09 32.11 35.53
N SER A 773 2.93 32.54 36.48
CA SER A 773 4.03 33.46 36.17
C SER A 773 5.06 32.81 35.25
N ARG A 774 5.45 31.56 35.52
CA ARG A 774 6.40 30.81 34.68
C ARG A 774 5.83 30.47 33.31
N ARG A 775 4.52 30.18 33.22
CA ARG A 775 3.79 29.96 31.97
C ARG A 775 3.99 31.08 30.95
N LEU A 776 4.07 32.34 31.38
CA LEU A 776 4.29 33.51 30.51
C LEU A 776 5.67 33.53 29.83
N THR A 777 6.65 32.81 30.39
CA THR A 777 8.04 32.77 29.90
C THR A 777 8.46 31.40 29.36
N ALA A 778 7.54 30.43 29.33
CA ALA A 778 7.81 29.07 28.88
C ALA A 778 7.84 29.01 27.35
N THR A 779 9.04 29.08 26.77
CA THR A 779 9.27 29.12 25.32
C THR A 779 9.53 27.76 24.66
N SER A 780 9.70 26.68 25.45
CA SER A 780 9.93 25.31 24.95
C SER A 780 8.81 24.37 25.36
N ALA A 781 8.56 23.32 24.56
CA ALA A 781 7.57 22.29 24.88
C ALA A 781 7.90 21.56 26.20
N GLY A 782 9.19 21.31 26.46
CA GLY A 782 9.64 20.69 27.72
C GLY A 782 9.30 21.52 28.96
N LYS A 783 9.47 22.86 28.89
CA LYS A 783 9.06 23.74 30.00
C LYS A 783 7.56 23.70 30.26
N LEU A 784 6.76 23.69 29.20
CA LEU A 784 5.29 23.63 29.32
C LEU A 784 4.84 22.29 29.90
N SER A 785 5.42 21.17 29.48
CA SER A 785 5.09 19.85 30.04
C SER A 785 5.48 19.73 31.51
N SER A 786 6.63 20.28 31.92
CA SER A 786 6.99 20.35 33.34
C SER A 786 5.97 21.15 34.16
N LEU A 787 5.48 22.28 33.62
CA LEU A 787 4.44 23.06 34.30
C LEU A 787 3.09 22.31 34.39
N VAL A 788 2.74 21.49 33.41
CA VAL A 788 1.58 20.57 33.50
C VAL A 788 1.77 19.59 34.67
N ALA A 789 2.94 18.95 34.76
CA ALA A 789 3.24 18.01 35.83
C ALA A 789 3.23 18.69 37.21
N GLU A 790 3.78 19.90 37.32
CA GLU A 790 3.71 20.70 38.54
C GLU A 790 2.29 21.07 38.92
N ALA A 791 1.43 21.42 37.95
CA ALA A 791 0.03 21.73 38.19
C ALA A 791 -0.74 20.48 38.70
N HIS A 792 -0.46 19.31 38.13
CA HIS A 792 -1.01 18.03 38.62
C HIS A 792 -0.58 17.75 40.07
N ALA A 793 0.72 17.90 40.37
CA ALA A 793 1.24 17.71 41.72
C ALA A 793 0.67 18.73 42.72
N LEU A 794 0.46 19.98 42.29
CA LEU A 794 -0.17 21.01 43.10
C LEU A 794 -1.62 20.64 43.46
N ALA A 795 -2.39 20.15 42.49
CA ALA A 795 -3.77 19.71 42.70
C ALA A 795 -3.84 18.49 43.62
N TYR A 796 -2.98 17.50 43.42
CA TYR A 796 -2.86 16.33 44.28
C TYR A 796 -2.60 16.74 45.73
N ASN A 797 -1.55 17.54 45.96
CA ASN A 797 -1.17 18.00 47.30
C ASN A 797 -2.27 18.84 47.97
N PHE A 798 -3.04 19.60 47.21
CA PHE A 798 -4.21 20.31 47.73
C PHE A 798 -5.29 19.32 48.18
N LEU A 799 -5.70 18.40 47.30
CA LEU A 799 -6.75 17.43 47.58
C LEU A 799 -6.40 16.51 48.76
N SER A 800 -5.14 16.13 48.95
CA SER A 800 -4.70 15.31 50.09
C SER A 800 -4.89 15.98 51.47
N HIS A 801 -5.14 17.29 51.52
CA HIS A 801 -5.20 18.06 52.78
C HIS A 801 -6.47 18.88 52.96
N VAL A 802 -7.52 18.60 52.18
CA VAL A 802 -8.81 19.27 52.29
C VAL A 802 -9.96 18.28 52.31
N THR A 803 -11.05 18.67 52.98
CA THR A 803 -12.29 17.92 52.99
C THR A 803 -13.46 18.86 52.69
N PRO A 804 -14.38 18.52 51.76
CA PRO A 804 -15.53 19.37 51.46
C PRO A 804 -16.41 19.59 52.70
N LEU A 805 -17.04 20.77 52.79
CA LEU A 805 -17.93 21.11 53.91
C LEU A 805 -19.24 20.33 53.87
N SER A 806 -19.64 19.84 52.69
CA SER A 806 -20.91 19.18 52.46
C SER A 806 -20.73 17.97 51.55
N LYS A 807 -21.40 16.86 51.88
CA LYS A 807 -21.47 15.69 51.00
C LYS A 807 -22.28 15.94 49.72
N TYR A 808 -23.01 17.04 49.65
CA TYR A 808 -23.77 17.44 48.47
C TYR A 808 -22.96 18.30 47.50
N GLU A 809 -21.79 18.80 47.94
CA GLU A 809 -20.86 19.60 47.14
C GLU A 809 -19.44 19.00 47.22
N PRO A 810 -19.23 17.74 46.79
CA PRO A 810 -17.91 17.11 46.79
C PRO A 810 -17.00 17.71 45.71
N PHE A 811 -15.70 17.40 45.79
CA PHE A 811 -14.79 17.70 44.69
C PHE A 811 -15.11 16.83 43.48
N ASP A 812 -15.27 17.44 42.32
CA ASP A 812 -15.53 16.73 41.07
C ASP A 812 -14.22 16.33 40.39
N LEU A 813 -13.91 15.03 40.42
CA LEU A 813 -12.73 14.43 39.79
C LEU A 813 -13.07 13.72 38.48
N THR A 814 -14.23 14.02 37.87
CA THR A 814 -14.67 13.37 36.62
C THR A 814 -13.67 13.54 35.48
N PHE A 815 -12.88 14.62 35.47
CA PHE A 815 -11.81 14.84 34.49
C PHE A 815 -10.69 13.78 34.52
N MET A 816 -10.59 12.99 35.60
CA MET A 816 -9.65 11.87 35.71
C MET A 816 -10.16 10.60 35.01
N VAL A 817 -11.43 10.56 34.63
CA VAL A 817 -12.05 9.48 33.87
C VAL A 817 -11.97 9.85 32.38
N MET A 818 -11.47 8.94 31.53
CA MET A 818 -11.43 9.20 30.08
C MET A 818 -12.78 8.91 29.45
N ASN A 819 -13.26 9.81 28.58
CA ASN A 819 -14.57 9.71 27.91
C ASN A 819 -15.72 9.32 28.86
N PRO A 820 -15.94 10.08 29.95
CA PRO A 820 -16.92 9.73 30.97
C PRO A 820 -18.37 9.73 30.46
N GLY A 821 -18.67 10.49 29.40
CA GLY A 821 -19.97 10.59 28.75
C GLY A 821 -20.16 9.67 27.54
N MET A 822 -19.35 8.63 27.38
CA MET A 822 -19.52 7.61 26.33
C MET A 822 -19.57 8.15 24.88
N ASP A 823 -18.99 9.31 24.59
CA ASP A 823 -18.88 9.83 23.22
C ASP A 823 -17.91 8.99 22.36
N GLN A 824 -16.94 8.35 23.01
CA GLN A 824 -15.93 7.46 22.43
C GLN A 824 -15.52 6.38 23.43
N LEU A 825 -14.97 5.25 22.95
CA LEU A 825 -14.55 4.12 23.80
C LEU A 825 -13.06 4.12 24.19
N ASN A 826 -12.25 5.06 23.70
CA ASN A 826 -10.83 5.13 24.05
C ASN A 826 -10.64 5.31 25.56
N GLY A 827 -9.67 4.60 26.13
CA GLY A 827 -9.41 4.62 27.57
C GLY A 827 -10.22 3.60 28.39
N TRP A 828 -11.21 2.93 27.79
CA TRP A 828 -11.99 1.86 28.43
C TRP A 828 -11.59 0.47 27.94
N THR A 829 -11.76 -0.54 28.81
CA THR A 829 -11.74 -1.95 28.41
C THR A 829 -13.16 -2.43 28.12
N GLY A 830 -13.33 -3.26 27.09
CA GLY A 830 -14.64 -3.75 26.63
C GLY A 830 -15.11 -3.07 25.34
N LYS A 831 -16.12 -3.66 24.69
CA LYS A 831 -16.65 -3.21 23.39
C LYS A 831 -18.18 -3.25 23.37
N PRO A 832 -18.86 -2.30 24.04
CA PRO A 832 -20.31 -2.17 23.92
C PRO A 832 -20.70 -1.74 22.50
N ALA A 833 -21.96 -1.91 22.13
CA ALA A 833 -22.53 -1.11 21.06
C ALA A 833 -22.56 0.35 21.54
N LEU A 834 -22.04 1.29 20.73
CA LEU A 834 -21.97 2.71 21.06
C LEU A 834 -22.83 3.51 20.10
N ASN A 835 -23.82 4.22 20.62
CA ASN A 835 -24.66 5.14 19.86
C ASN A 835 -25.31 6.16 20.80
N HIS A 836 -25.61 7.37 20.32
CA HIS A 836 -26.22 8.45 21.11
C HIS A 836 -25.51 8.71 22.45
N SER A 837 -24.17 8.62 22.46
CA SER A 837 -23.35 8.75 23.68
C SER A 837 -23.79 7.79 24.79
N SER A 838 -24.13 6.54 24.45
CA SER A 838 -24.51 5.50 25.41
C SER A 838 -23.88 4.17 25.02
N GLY A 839 -23.44 3.41 26.01
CA GLY A 839 -22.92 2.05 25.83
C GLY A 839 -24.00 1.01 26.11
N GLU A 840 -24.16 0.04 25.20
CA GLU A 840 -25.14 -1.04 25.31
C GLU A 840 -24.48 -2.44 25.24
N PHE A 841 -24.97 -3.34 26.10
CA PHE A 841 -24.83 -4.78 25.93
C PHE A 841 -26.21 -5.46 25.95
N TYR A 842 -26.49 -6.22 24.90
CA TYR A 842 -27.72 -7.01 24.76
C TYR A 842 -27.40 -8.50 24.84
N GLN A 843 -28.08 -9.21 25.75
CA GLN A 843 -27.93 -10.65 25.99
C GLN A 843 -26.49 -11.12 26.22
N ALA A 844 -25.66 -10.31 26.90
CA ALA A 844 -24.24 -10.57 27.08
C ALA A 844 -23.80 -10.40 28.53
N THR A 845 -22.84 -11.22 28.95
CA THR A 845 -21.99 -10.93 30.10
C THR A 845 -20.84 -10.01 29.67
N PHE A 846 -20.41 -9.12 30.56
CA PHE A 846 -19.37 -8.14 30.24
C PHE A 846 -18.69 -7.60 31.51
N ASP A 847 -17.50 -7.03 31.33
CA ASP A 847 -16.83 -6.17 32.31
C ASP A 847 -16.23 -4.97 31.54
N PHE A 848 -16.87 -3.82 31.66
CA PHE A 848 -16.49 -2.57 31.00
C PHE A 848 -15.92 -1.60 32.03
N ASN A 849 -14.63 -1.26 31.93
CA ASN A 849 -13.94 -0.61 33.04
C ASN A 849 -12.69 0.20 32.65
N GLN A 850 -12.28 1.05 33.58
CA GLN A 850 -11.06 1.86 33.55
C GLN A 850 -10.37 1.83 34.93
N THR A 851 -9.05 2.01 34.94
CA THR A 851 -8.26 2.20 36.18
C THR A 851 -7.81 3.66 36.26
N VAL A 852 -8.16 4.34 37.36
CA VAL A 852 -7.71 5.71 37.67
C VAL A 852 -6.60 5.62 38.71
N SER A 853 -5.46 6.26 38.46
CA SER A 853 -4.25 6.19 39.32
C SER A 853 -3.93 7.53 40.00
N ASN A 854 -2.98 7.53 40.93
CA ASN A 854 -2.52 8.71 41.67
C ASN A 854 -3.65 9.43 42.41
N LEU A 855 -4.44 8.67 43.16
CA LEU A 855 -5.54 9.18 43.97
C LEU A 855 -5.10 9.43 45.42
N PRO A 856 -5.42 10.60 46.01
CA PRO A 856 -5.23 10.85 47.44
C PRO A 856 -5.98 9.86 48.34
N VAL A 857 -5.53 9.69 49.58
CA VAL A 857 -6.30 8.96 50.60
C VAL A 857 -7.65 9.65 50.83
N GLY A 858 -8.71 8.86 50.98
CA GLY A 858 -10.02 9.39 51.32
C GLY A 858 -11.19 8.62 50.72
N SER A 859 -12.39 9.20 50.88
CA SER A 859 -13.64 8.60 50.43
C SER A 859 -14.00 9.07 49.02
N TYR A 860 -14.38 8.13 48.16
CA TYR A 860 -14.74 8.35 46.75
C TYR A 860 -16.14 7.83 46.46
N GLN A 861 -16.82 8.44 45.49
CA GLN A 861 -18.09 7.96 44.96
C GLN A 861 -18.08 7.98 43.44
N LEU A 862 -18.38 6.83 42.84
CA LEU A 862 -18.70 6.71 41.43
C LEU A 862 -20.20 6.89 41.27
N ARG A 863 -20.58 7.73 40.31
CA ARG A 863 -21.96 7.92 39.86
C ARG A 863 -22.08 7.56 38.39
N VAL A 864 -23.10 6.80 38.02
CA VAL A 864 -23.32 6.35 36.64
C VAL A 864 -24.82 6.32 36.37
N GLN A 865 -25.24 6.83 35.21
CA GLN A 865 -26.60 6.61 34.74
C GLN A 865 -26.66 5.29 34.02
N ALA A 866 -27.41 4.34 34.57
CA ALA A 866 -27.47 2.98 34.02
C ALA A 866 -28.72 2.25 34.47
N PHE A 867 -29.21 1.36 33.62
CA PHE A 867 -30.20 0.37 34.04
C PHE A 867 -29.97 -0.97 33.35
N GLN A 868 -30.61 -2.00 33.90
CA GLN A 868 -30.82 -3.25 33.20
C GLN A 868 -32.31 -3.54 33.08
N ARG A 869 -32.73 -4.05 31.93
CA ARG A 869 -34.05 -4.64 31.71
C ARG A 869 -33.92 -6.17 31.64
N PRO A 870 -34.32 -6.91 32.69
CA PRO A 870 -34.24 -8.37 32.70
C PRO A 870 -35.40 -9.00 31.92
N GLY A 871 -35.23 -9.14 30.60
CA GLY A 871 -36.23 -9.71 29.70
C GLY A 871 -37.02 -8.66 28.90
N SER A 872 -38.19 -9.05 28.40
CA SER A 872 -39.12 -8.11 27.75
C SER A 872 -39.63 -7.04 28.72
N ALA A 873 -40.16 -5.92 28.21
CA ALA A 873 -40.74 -4.87 29.04
C ALA A 873 -41.85 -5.41 29.98
N GLU A 874 -42.70 -6.30 29.46
CA GLU A 874 -43.73 -7.01 30.23
C GLU A 874 -43.10 -7.87 31.34
N THR A 875 -42.12 -8.71 31.00
CA THR A 875 -41.47 -9.62 31.96
C THR A 875 -40.75 -8.85 33.07
N ALA A 876 -40.03 -7.77 32.70
CA ALA A 876 -39.34 -6.90 33.66
C ALA A 876 -40.33 -6.19 34.59
N TYR A 877 -41.51 -5.78 34.08
CA TYR A 877 -42.58 -5.20 34.89
C TYR A 877 -43.18 -6.20 35.87
N GLN A 878 -43.51 -7.42 35.42
CA GLN A 878 -44.06 -8.45 36.31
C GLN A 878 -43.06 -8.80 37.43
N ALA A 879 -41.78 -8.94 37.10
CA ALA A 879 -40.71 -9.18 38.08
C ALA A 879 -40.57 -7.99 39.06
N HIS A 880 -40.68 -6.75 38.58
CA HIS A 880 -40.65 -5.56 39.44
C HIS A 880 -41.82 -5.55 40.44
N MET A 881 -43.02 -5.85 39.97
CA MET A 881 -44.25 -5.85 40.78
C MET A 881 -44.28 -6.98 41.82
N SER A 882 -43.70 -8.14 41.51
CA SER A 882 -43.58 -9.26 42.46
C SER A 882 -42.42 -9.10 43.46
N GLY A 883 -41.57 -8.09 43.28
CA GLY A 883 -40.36 -7.90 44.07
C GLY A 883 -39.23 -8.88 43.72
N ASP A 884 -39.30 -9.55 42.57
CA ASP A 884 -38.28 -10.45 42.05
C ASP A 884 -37.16 -9.65 41.36
N ASP A 885 -36.09 -9.36 42.10
CA ASP A 885 -34.94 -8.60 41.58
C ASP A 885 -34.02 -9.45 40.71
N LYS A 886 -34.34 -9.47 39.41
CA LYS A 886 -33.56 -10.15 38.37
C LYS A 886 -32.39 -9.33 37.81
N VAL A 887 -32.08 -8.16 38.36
CA VAL A 887 -30.92 -7.37 37.90
C VAL A 887 -29.62 -8.07 38.30
N THR A 888 -28.73 -8.23 37.33
CA THR A 888 -27.40 -8.83 37.43
C THR A 888 -26.27 -7.90 37.02
N THR A 889 -26.61 -6.72 36.47
CA THR A 889 -25.63 -5.68 36.15
C THR A 889 -25.31 -4.84 37.38
N GLU A 890 -24.03 -4.61 37.62
CA GLU A 890 -23.52 -3.83 38.75
C GLU A 890 -22.51 -2.79 38.29
N ILE A 891 -22.60 -1.58 38.84
CA ILE A 891 -21.48 -0.64 38.82
C ILE A 891 -20.54 -0.97 39.98
N TYR A 892 -19.26 -0.69 39.81
CA TYR A 892 -18.25 -0.97 40.83
C TYR A 892 -17.17 0.08 40.92
N LEU A 893 -16.59 0.20 42.11
CA LEU A 893 -15.48 1.06 42.45
C LEU A 893 -14.57 0.29 43.42
N GLY A 894 -13.42 -0.16 42.94
CA GLY A 894 -12.53 -1.08 43.66
C GLY A 894 -13.20 -2.44 43.89
N ASP A 895 -13.22 -2.87 45.14
CA ASP A 895 -13.89 -4.11 45.60
C ASP A 895 -15.38 -3.93 45.89
N ARG A 896 -15.90 -2.69 45.83
CA ARG A 896 -17.30 -2.37 46.12
C ARG A 896 -18.13 -2.35 44.84
N SER A 897 -19.35 -2.87 44.92
CA SER A 897 -20.31 -2.80 43.82
C SER A 897 -21.73 -2.47 44.28
N CYS A 898 -22.55 -1.99 43.35
CA CYS A 898 -23.97 -1.74 43.52
C CYS A 898 -24.71 -2.16 42.26
N LYS A 899 -25.83 -2.88 42.39
CA LYS A 899 -26.70 -3.20 41.26
C LYS A 899 -27.24 -1.92 40.64
N VAL A 900 -27.28 -1.88 39.31
CA VAL A 900 -27.94 -0.78 38.62
C VAL A 900 -29.45 -0.85 38.82
N LYS A 901 -30.15 0.26 38.58
CA LYS A 901 -31.62 0.26 38.63
C LYS A 901 -32.19 -0.70 37.59
N GLN A 902 -33.32 -1.30 37.94
CA GLN A 902 -34.13 -2.02 36.96
C GLN A 902 -34.88 -1.01 36.08
N ALA A 903 -35.03 -1.27 34.78
CA ALA A 903 -35.61 -0.31 33.83
C ALA A 903 -36.98 0.24 34.24
N VAL A 904 -37.81 -0.56 34.93
CA VAL A 904 -39.16 -0.17 35.38
C VAL A 904 -39.15 0.76 36.59
N THR A 905 -38.04 0.81 37.35
CA THR A 905 -37.93 1.57 38.61
C THR A 905 -38.30 3.04 38.44
N GLU A 906 -37.97 3.62 37.29
CA GLU A 906 -38.22 5.04 36.98
C GLU A 906 -39.11 5.19 35.73
N ALA A 907 -40.01 4.23 35.52
CA ALA A 907 -41.02 4.31 34.47
C ALA A 907 -41.89 5.56 34.65
N ARG A 908 -42.13 6.28 33.55
CA ARG A 908 -42.84 7.57 33.54
C ARG A 908 -44.31 7.40 33.21
N GLU A 909 -45.17 8.28 33.71
CA GLU A 909 -46.60 8.31 33.34
C GLU A 909 -46.83 8.94 31.96
N THR A 910 -45.90 9.76 31.49
CA THR A 910 -45.90 10.37 30.15
C THR A 910 -44.59 10.02 29.46
N PRO A 911 -44.64 9.49 28.23
CA PRO A 911 -43.43 9.20 27.46
C PRO A 911 -42.65 10.49 27.17
N ILE A 912 -41.34 10.38 26.99
CA ILE A 912 -40.51 11.52 26.53
C ILE A 912 -40.85 11.86 25.08
N GLY A 913 -41.22 10.86 24.27
CA GLY A 913 -41.58 11.04 22.86
C GLY A 913 -40.38 11.07 21.93
N VAL A 914 -39.23 10.55 22.36
CA VAL A 914 -37.99 10.46 21.58
C VAL A 914 -37.49 9.02 21.58
N GLY A 915 -37.16 8.49 20.40
CA GLY A 915 -36.86 7.07 20.22
C GLY A 915 -38.09 6.18 20.41
N ASN A 916 -37.85 4.90 20.70
CA ASN A 916 -38.91 3.92 20.98
C ASN A 916 -39.04 3.71 22.49
N GLU A 917 -40.26 3.86 23.01
CA GLU A 917 -40.59 3.60 24.41
C GLU A 917 -41.57 2.43 24.51
N SER A 918 -41.38 1.54 25.49
CA SER A 918 -42.33 0.46 25.79
C SER A 918 -43.37 0.93 26.79
N MET A 919 -44.64 0.74 26.44
CA MET A 919 -45.76 0.89 27.37
C MET A 919 -45.85 -0.35 28.27
N LEU A 920 -45.87 -0.12 29.57
CA LEU A 920 -46.01 -1.15 30.60
C LEU A 920 -47.49 -1.43 30.90
N PRO A 921 -47.85 -2.65 31.30
CA PRO A 921 -49.22 -3.07 31.62
C PRO A 921 -49.67 -2.55 33.00
N SER A 922 -49.42 -1.27 33.30
CA SER A 922 -49.83 -0.62 34.55
C SER A 922 -51.11 0.20 34.36
N ASN A 923 -51.81 0.51 35.45
CA ASN A 923 -52.95 1.43 35.43
C ASN A 923 -52.77 2.55 36.47
N PRO A 924 -52.53 3.81 36.06
CA PRO A 924 -52.38 4.27 34.67
C PRO A 924 -51.13 3.69 33.97
N ALA A 925 -51.12 3.70 32.64
CA ALA A 925 -50.01 3.20 31.83
C ALA A 925 -48.72 3.97 32.10
N LYS A 926 -47.59 3.27 32.13
CA LYS A 926 -46.26 3.84 32.30
C LYS A 926 -45.34 3.46 31.16
N TYR A 927 -44.26 4.21 30.96
CA TYR A 927 -43.36 4.10 29.82
C TYR A 927 -41.91 3.98 30.27
N ILE A 928 -41.18 3.07 29.63
CA ILE A 928 -39.73 2.89 29.80
C ILE A 928 -39.02 2.96 28.44
N PRO A 929 -37.70 3.24 28.42
CA PRO A 929 -36.91 3.16 27.20
C PRO A 929 -36.98 1.78 26.54
N ASN A 930 -36.89 1.75 25.20
CA ASN A 930 -36.82 0.52 24.42
C ASN A 930 -35.81 0.56 23.27
N ASP A 931 -34.99 1.61 23.19
CA ASP A 931 -33.80 1.69 22.34
C ASP A 931 -32.76 2.64 22.96
N MET A 932 -31.57 2.71 22.36
CA MET A 932 -30.48 3.55 22.87
C MET A 932 -30.82 5.04 22.85
N LEU A 933 -31.59 5.52 21.86
CA LEU A 933 -31.99 6.92 21.74
C LEU A 933 -32.92 7.33 22.90
N SER A 934 -33.99 6.58 23.14
CA SER A 934 -34.89 6.82 24.28
C SER A 934 -34.14 6.70 25.62
N ALA A 935 -33.22 5.74 25.76
CA ALA A 935 -32.42 5.59 26.98
C ALA A 935 -31.52 6.82 27.24
N SER A 936 -30.83 7.32 26.20
CA SER A 936 -29.99 8.53 26.30
C SER A 936 -30.80 9.76 26.75
N GLU A 937 -32.03 9.90 26.28
CA GLU A 937 -32.92 10.99 26.70
C GLU A 937 -33.43 10.83 28.14
N TYR A 938 -33.70 9.60 28.57
CA TYR A 938 -34.01 9.35 29.98
C TYR A 938 -32.81 9.72 30.88
N PHE A 939 -31.58 9.39 30.46
CA PHE A 939 -30.36 9.81 31.15
C PHE A 939 -30.22 11.34 31.14
N ALA A 940 -30.42 12.02 30.01
CA ALA A 940 -30.40 13.49 29.94
C ALA A 940 -31.41 14.17 30.88
N ASN A 941 -32.54 13.52 31.18
CA ASN A 941 -33.54 13.97 32.14
C ASN A 941 -33.21 13.63 33.62
N GLY A 942 -32.00 13.15 33.91
CA GLY A 942 -31.54 12.84 35.26
C GLY A 942 -32.04 11.49 35.81
N LEU A 943 -32.62 10.64 34.97
CA LEU A 943 -33.09 9.32 35.38
C LEU A 943 -31.94 8.31 35.42
N TYR A 944 -32.23 7.19 36.10
CA TYR A 944 -31.39 6.03 36.28
C TYR A 944 -30.04 6.28 36.96
N GLU A 945 -29.96 7.28 37.84
CA GLU A 945 -28.76 7.59 38.62
C GLU A 945 -28.42 6.47 39.63
N ASN A 946 -27.24 5.88 39.50
CA ASN A 946 -26.69 4.88 40.42
C ASN A 946 -25.42 5.39 41.06
N ASN A 947 -25.10 4.93 42.27
CA ASN A 947 -23.84 5.27 42.91
C ASN A 947 -23.25 4.11 43.72
N VAL A 948 -21.92 4.09 43.81
CA VAL A 948 -21.17 3.19 44.67
C VAL A 948 -20.01 3.98 45.28
N SER A 949 -19.74 3.75 46.56
CA SER A 949 -18.69 4.48 47.30
C SER A 949 -17.61 3.52 47.78
N ALA A 950 -16.36 3.95 47.69
CA ALA A 950 -15.18 3.21 48.14
C ALA A 950 -14.23 4.14 48.88
N ARG A 951 -13.33 3.58 49.69
CA ARG A 951 -12.31 4.32 50.41
C ARG A 951 -10.94 3.88 49.94
N VAL A 952 -10.08 4.83 49.64
CA VAL A 952 -8.66 4.61 49.34
C VAL A 952 -7.89 4.80 50.64
N GLU A 953 -7.16 3.77 51.07
CA GLU A 953 -6.46 3.75 52.37
C GLU A 953 -4.95 4.06 52.25
N THR A 954 -4.39 4.00 51.04
CA THR A 954 -2.98 4.26 50.77
C THR A 954 -2.81 5.37 49.75
N GLU A 955 -1.87 6.28 49.99
CA GLU A 955 -1.52 7.35 49.03
C GLU A 955 -1.05 6.75 47.69
N ASN A 956 -1.27 7.49 46.59
CA ASN A 956 -0.91 7.08 45.23
C ASN A 956 -1.54 5.74 44.77
N SER A 957 -2.64 5.32 45.39
CA SER A 957 -3.32 4.09 44.97
C SER A 957 -4.02 4.28 43.62
N SER A 958 -4.27 3.16 42.96
CA SER A 958 -5.15 3.09 41.79
C SER A 958 -6.50 2.52 42.18
N LEU A 959 -7.55 3.02 41.55
CA LEU A 959 -8.93 2.61 41.78
C LEU A 959 -9.54 2.19 40.44
N LYS A 960 -9.92 0.91 40.35
CA LYS A 960 -10.62 0.37 39.19
C LYS A 960 -12.11 0.73 39.30
N LEU A 961 -12.68 1.34 38.27
CA LEU A 961 -14.09 1.70 38.20
C LEU A 961 -14.72 1.14 36.94
N GLY A 962 -16.02 0.81 36.99
CA GLY A 962 -16.69 0.30 35.81
C GLY A 962 -18.09 -0.22 36.06
N ILE A 963 -18.59 -0.94 35.06
CA ILE A 963 -19.88 -1.62 35.06
C ILE A 963 -19.69 -3.04 34.51
N ARG A 964 -20.32 -4.03 35.14
CA ARG A 964 -20.18 -5.44 34.78
C ARG A 964 -21.50 -6.18 34.89
N CYS A 965 -21.62 -7.26 34.14
CA CYS A 965 -22.74 -8.19 34.16
C CYS A 965 -22.18 -9.62 34.17
N THR A 966 -22.40 -10.36 35.25
CA THR A 966 -21.86 -11.72 35.45
C THR A 966 -22.79 -12.82 34.94
N PHE A 967 -24.05 -12.48 34.66
CA PHE A 967 -25.04 -13.39 34.11
C PHE A 967 -26.03 -12.62 33.24
N SER A 968 -26.36 -13.18 32.06
CA SER A 968 -27.36 -12.63 31.16
C SER A 968 -28.24 -13.76 30.64
N ASP A 969 -29.54 -13.47 30.46
CA ASP A 969 -30.53 -14.39 29.88
C ASP A 969 -31.18 -13.74 28.65
N ASN A 970 -32.14 -14.43 28.04
CA ASN A 970 -32.88 -13.96 26.88
C ASN A 970 -33.50 -12.57 27.13
N MET A 971 -33.29 -11.67 26.17
CA MET A 971 -33.72 -10.27 26.18
C MET A 971 -33.20 -9.39 27.33
N TYR A 972 -32.15 -9.81 28.06
CA TYR A 972 -31.50 -8.94 29.02
C TYR A 972 -30.80 -7.79 28.31
N TRP A 973 -31.07 -6.56 28.73
CA TRP A 973 -30.55 -5.36 28.12
C TRP A 973 -29.94 -4.44 29.17
N SER A 974 -28.63 -4.22 29.09
CA SER A 974 -27.90 -3.31 29.97
C SER A 974 -27.39 -2.11 29.18
N ILE A 975 -27.69 -0.91 29.66
CA ILE A 975 -27.30 0.34 29.00
C ILE A 975 -26.86 1.37 30.03
N PHE A 976 -25.85 2.17 29.68
CA PHE A 976 -25.18 3.09 30.60
C PHE A 976 -24.53 4.29 29.91
N ASP A 977 -24.37 5.37 30.68
CA ASP A 977 -23.71 6.62 30.32
C ASP A 977 -23.30 7.41 31.60
N ASN A 978 -22.61 8.55 31.43
CA ASN A 978 -22.37 9.60 32.41
C ASN A 978 -21.67 9.13 33.69
N PHE A 979 -20.49 8.51 33.52
CA PHE A 979 -19.58 8.17 34.63
C PHE A 979 -19.01 9.44 35.26
N ARG A 980 -19.26 9.65 36.54
CA ARG A 980 -18.78 10.81 37.30
C ARG A 980 -18.10 10.34 38.58
N LEU A 981 -16.91 10.86 38.85
CA LEU A 981 -16.10 10.48 40.01
C LEU A 981 -16.00 11.67 40.97
N TYR A 982 -16.40 11.46 42.22
CA TYR A 982 -16.40 12.49 43.24
C TYR A 982 -15.50 12.11 44.41
N TYR A 983 -14.84 13.11 45.00
CA TYR A 983 -13.94 12.96 46.13
C TYR A 983 -14.41 13.77 47.34
N PHE A 984 -14.36 13.12 48.51
CA PHE A 984 -14.91 13.62 49.76
C PHE A 984 -13.85 13.83 50.83
N GLY A 985 -12.56 13.85 50.48
CA GLY A 985 -11.49 14.06 51.47
C GLY A 985 -11.51 13.00 52.57
N ASN A 986 -11.24 13.46 53.78
CA ASN A 986 -11.30 12.68 55.02
C ASN A 986 -12.72 12.55 55.61
N MET A 987 -13.77 12.92 54.88
CA MET A 987 -15.14 12.71 55.33
C MET A 987 -15.35 11.24 55.72
N PRO A 988 -15.93 10.95 56.90
CA PRO A 988 -16.18 9.58 57.35
C PRO A 988 -16.91 8.78 56.28
N PHE A 989 -16.44 7.58 56.01
CA PHE A 989 -16.97 6.76 54.92
C PHE A 989 -18.46 6.45 55.07
N ASP A 990 -18.93 6.27 56.31
CA ASP A 990 -20.34 6.05 56.64
C ASP A 990 -21.24 7.25 56.29
N GLU A 991 -20.67 8.46 56.18
CA GLU A 991 -21.39 9.69 55.83
C GLU A 991 -21.54 9.86 54.30
N VAL A 992 -20.55 9.35 53.55
CA VAL A 992 -20.52 9.32 52.08
C VAL A 992 -21.36 8.19 51.52
N MET A 993 -21.47 7.09 52.27
CA MET A 993 -22.27 5.94 51.92
C MET A 993 -23.74 6.31 51.67
N PRO A 994 -24.38 5.78 50.61
CA PRO A 994 -25.82 5.93 50.45
C PRO A 994 -26.56 5.34 51.66
N VAL A 995 -27.61 6.02 52.11
CA VAL A 995 -28.42 5.61 53.26
C VAL A 995 -28.89 4.18 53.04
N LYS A 996 -28.46 3.24 53.91
CA LYS A 996 -28.97 1.86 53.90
C LYS A 996 -30.49 1.91 53.96
N LYS A 997 -31.17 1.21 53.03
CA LYS A 997 -32.60 0.87 53.18
C LYS A 997 -32.77 0.30 54.59
N ILE A 998 -33.50 1.00 55.46
CA ILE A 998 -33.84 0.46 56.77
C ILE A 998 -34.63 -0.81 56.49
N GLN A 999 -34.04 -1.97 56.78
CA GLN A 999 -34.75 -3.22 56.86
C GLN A 999 -35.80 -3.03 57.97
N VAL A 1000 -37.04 -2.75 57.58
CA VAL A 1000 -38.16 -2.82 58.50
C VAL A 1000 -38.19 -4.27 58.95
N GLN A 1001 -37.70 -4.56 60.16
CA GLN A 1001 -37.92 -5.85 60.78
C GLN A 1001 -39.44 -6.00 60.87
N THR A 1002 -39.99 -6.91 60.08
CA THR A 1002 -41.35 -7.42 60.26
C THR A 1002 -41.39 -8.19 61.57
N GLN A 1003 -41.38 -7.49 62.70
CA GLN A 1003 -42.08 -7.95 63.88
C GLN A 1003 -43.48 -7.36 63.81
N SER A 1004 -44.47 -8.25 63.75
CA SER A 1004 -45.87 -7.93 63.98
C SER A 1004 -46.02 -7.31 65.37
N VAL A 1005 -46.00 -5.99 65.48
CA VAL A 1005 -46.45 -5.28 66.67
C VAL A 1005 -47.79 -4.65 66.31
N SER A 1006 -48.85 -5.43 66.36
CA SER A 1006 -50.20 -4.97 66.04
C SER A 1006 -50.80 -4.02 67.08
N ASP A 1007 -50.16 -3.80 68.24
CA ASP A 1007 -50.87 -3.24 69.40
C ASP A 1007 -50.24 -1.96 70.00
N ARG A 1008 -49.18 -1.40 69.41
CA ARG A 1008 -48.55 -0.15 69.92
C ARG A 1008 -48.91 1.07 69.08
N VAL A 1009 -49.42 2.11 69.73
CA VAL A 1009 -49.71 3.42 69.15
C VAL A 1009 -48.60 4.39 69.55
N PHE A 1010 -48.09 5.17 68.60
CA PHE A 1010 -47.10 6.21 68.85
C PHE A 1010 -47.69 7.60 68.54
N THR A 1011 -47.28 8.61 69.30
CA THR A 1011 -47.47 10.01 68.88
C THR A 1011 -46.55 10.34 67.70
N ILE A 1012 -46.81 11.44 67.00
CA ILE A 1012 -45.99 11.87 65.84
C ILE A 1012 -44.52 12.18 66.22
N ASP A 1013 -44.25 12.51 67.48
CA ASP A 1013 -42.90 12.70 68.05
C ASP A 1013 -42.27 11.39 68.56
N GLY A 1014 -42.89 10.23 68.32
CA GLY A 1014 -42.31 8.90 68.54
C GLY A 1014 -42.48 8.33 69.95
N ARG A 1015 -43.33 8.90 70.81
CA ARG A 1015 -43.61 8.36 72.15
C ARG A 1015 -44.65 7.26 72.08
N ALA A 1016 -44.34 6.10 72.67
CA ALA A 1016 -45.28 4.98 72.75
C ALA A 1016 -46.40 5.27 73.76
N ILE A 1017 -47.66 5.14 73.32
CA ILE A 1017 -48.87 5.21 74.15
C ILE A 1017 -49.37 3.79 74.37
N ASN A 1018 -49.48 3.38 75.64
CA ASN A 1018 -49.94 2.05 76.00
C ASN A 1018 -51.47 2.06 76.09
N MET A 1019 -52.13 1.34 75.19
CA MET A 1019 -53.59 1.21 75.21
C MET A 1019 -53.95 -0.08 75.94
N HIS A 1020 -54.30 0.03 77.22
CA HIS A 1020 -54.74 -1.09 78.06
C HIS A 1020 -56.10 -1.66 77.62
N GLY A 1021 -56.17 -2.26 76.43
CA GLY A 1021 -57.36 -2.94 75.90
C GLY A 1021 -58.53 -2.05 75.47
N LYS A 1022 -58.35 -0.72 75.42
CA LYS A 1022 -59.33 0.21 74.85
C LYS A 1022 -58.86 0.61 73.45
N GLY A 1023 -59.73 0.54 72.43
CA GLY A 1023 -59.40 0.88 71.04
C GLY A 1023 -59.02 2.35 70.81
N VAL A 1024 -58.59 2.67 69.57
CA VAL A 1024 -58.04 4.00 69.18
C VAL A 1024 -59.03 5.14 69.44
N GLU A 1025 -60.31 4.79 69.59
CA GLU A 1025 -61.45 5.60 70.02
C GLU A 1025 -61.42 6.09 71.50
N SER A 1026 -60.33 5.84 72.23
CA SER A 1026 -60.08 6.46 73.55
C SER A 1026 -59.02 7.58 73.62
N LEU A 1027 -58.24 7.81 72.56
CA LEU A 1027 -57.25 8.90 72.41
C LEU A 1027 -57.86 10.31 72.15
N PRO A 1028 -57.17 11.42 72.46
CA PRO A 1028 -57.54 12.75 71.99
C PRO A 1028 -57.54 12.86 70.45
N HIS A 1029 -58.22 13.87 69.89
CA HIS A 1029 -58.06 14.20 68.46
C HIS A 1029 -56.61 14.58 68.17
N GLY A 1030 -56.01 13.96 67.17
CA GLY A 1030 -54.59 14.05 66.88
C GLY A 1030 -54.12 13.03 65.84
N VAL A 1031 -52.84 13.14 65.51
CA VAL A 1031 -52.18 12.26 64.55
C VAL A 1031 -51.34 11.23 65.30
N TYR A 1032 -51.59 9.96 65.01
CA TYR A 1032 -50.91 8.82 65.62
C TYR A 1032 -50.27 7.91 64.57
N ILE A 1033 -49.27 7.14 64.98
CA ILE A 1033 -48.62 6.12 64.15
C ILE A 1033 -48.97 4.75 64.74
N ILE A 1034 -49.68 3.92 63.96
CA ILE A 1034 -50.13 2.58 64.37
C ILE A 1034 -49.75 1.60 63.27
N GLY A 1035 -48.99 0.55 63.60
CA GLY A 1035 -48.52 -0.43 62.60
C GLY A 1035 -47.75 0.20 61.43
N GLY A 1036 -47.04 1.30 61.68
CA GLY A 1036 -46.30 2.06 60.67
C GLY A 1036 -47.13 2.98 59.77
N LYS A 1037 -48.44 3.13 60.02
CA LYS A 1037 -49.33 4.03 59.26
C LYS A 1037 -49.74 5.24 60.08
N LYS A 1038 -49.84 6.39 59.41
CA LYS A 1038 -50.40 7.62 59.98
C LYS A 1038 -51.92 7.47 60.07
N VAL A 1039 -52.46 7.53 61.28
CA VAL A 1039 -53.89 7.49 61.57
C VAL A 1039 -54.28 8.84 62.18
N VAL A 1040 -55.29 9.48 61.62
CA VAL A 1040 -55.86 10.72 62.16
C VAL A 1040 -57.12 10.35 62.92
N ARG A 1041 -57.20 10.79 64.17
CA ARG A 1041 -58.43 10.84 64.94
C ARG A 1041 -58.83 12.30 65.08
#